data_AF-A0A1F2WJW2-F1
#
_entry.id   AF-A0A1F2WJW2-F1
#
_cell.length_a   1.000
_cell.length_b   1.000
_cell.length_c   1.000
_cell.angle_alpha   90.00
_cell.angle_beta   90.00
_cell.angle_gamma   90.00
#
_symmetry.space_group_name_H-M   'P 1'
#
loop_
_entity.id
_entity.type
_entity.pdbx_description
1 polymer ?
#
loop_
_entity_poly.entity_id
_entity_poly.type
_entity_poly.pdbx_seq_one_letter_code
_entity_poly.pdbx_strand_id
1 'polypeptide(L)'
;MAGRFLFIILDGVGVGALPDAAAYGDAGSDTLGNLSRTVDLRLPFLERMGLGNILPIKGVPPVDAPLCLPGRLAPLSAGKDTTVGHWEHMGLVTPEPFPTYPAGFPEEIIGPFSELIGRKVLANKPASGTAIIAELGEEHMATGLPIVYTSGDSVFQIAAHVDVVPLEQLYVWCQVARGLLKGPHAVARVIARPFSGRPGAFARTRDRRDFSLEPTGPTYLDVLHSRGIPVCALGKISEVFTGRGVSTTLKVGSNAENLALVTDLMWGRSVLAAFSEGLLMTNLVDFDMVWGHRNDVDGFARGLEDVDAALPEILEAMCPDDRLIISADHGVDPTTPSTDHSREYVPLLLYPRPIAAPTAVYEGMLADTGATLCAHLSGTTGGLAGRSILEMRPQRGWRRHTPVRWSSSGASIALPMRVGAEEAGIAARWLNENVGPAPDLAVVLGSGLSPETRGSAAREVAYSAIPQWVCGSVQGHPQSLLLSEIDGRRAVFLKGRPHEYEGYDLSEVQLPVRTLATWGVRKLILTTASGGVARDLIPGSIVMVTEVLDLQYSAADGGPARLCATEIGLAEALERGGAGLRKGAHASLPGPQYETPAELAVLLALAASTVSMSPAAELRAARDECLDVAVIAVVVNSGDTTHADVLEGSARASDSLRQTLAAVAAAWETASLY
;
A
#
# COMPACT_ATOMS: atom_id res chain seq x y z
N MET A 1 -11.07 -27.87 -23.26
CA MET A 1 -11.02 -28.09 -21.80
C MET A 1 -11.01 -26.72 -21.17
N ALA A 2 -11.66 -26.54 -20.02
CA ALA A 2 -11.51 -25.29 -19.28
C ALA A 2 -10.04 -25.21 -18.80
N GLY A 3 -9.40 -24.04 -18.87
CA GLY A 3 -8.03 -23.86 -18.37
C GLY A 3 -7.95 -24.07 -16.85
N ARG A 4 -6.74 -24.05 -16.27
CA ARG A 4 -6.58 -24.01 -14.81
C ARG A 4 -6.42 -22.56 -14.35
N PHE A 5 -7.10 -22.20 -13.28
CA PHE A 5 -6.93 -20.92 -12.60
C PHE A 5 -6.55 -21.18 -11.14
N LEU A 6 -5.45 -20.58 -10.69
CA LEU A 6 -4.99 -20.63 -9.31
C LEU A 6 -5.34 -19.31 -8.63
N PHE A 7 -5.86 -19.39 -7.43
CA PHE A 7 -6.06 -18.22 -6.58
C PHE A 7 -5.50 -18.53 -5.18
N ILE A 8 -4.38 -17.90 -4.85
CA ILE A 8 -3.73 -18.00 -3.54
C ILE A 8 -4.03 -16.73 -2.75
N ILE A 9 -4.67 -16.88 -1.59
CA ILE A 9 -5.00 -15.79 -0.68
C ILE A 9 -4.05 -15.87 0.51
N LEU A 10 -3.28 -14.81 0.71
CA LEU A 10 -2.39 -14.60 1.85
C LEU A 10 -3.21 -13.89 2.94
N ASP A 11 -3.94 -14.65 3.76
CA ASP A 11 -4.93 -14.16 4.73
C ASP A 11 -4.36 -13.03 5.62
N GLY A 12 -4.87 -11.82 5.48
CA GLY A 12 -4.39 -10.64 6.23
C GLY A 12 -3.12 -9.93 5.72
N VAL A 13 -2.51 -10.31 4.59
CA VAL A 13 -1.32 -9.60 4.05
C VAL A 13 -1.72 -8.31 3.30
N GLY A 14 -1.99 -7.24 4.05
CA GLY A 14 -2.37 -5.91 3.53
C GLY A 14 -1.21 -5.10 2.90
N VAL A 15 -1.56 -4.10 2.09
CA VAL A 15 -0.64 -3.17 1.40
C VAL A 15 -0.99 -1.70 1.62
N GLY A 16 -1.31 -1.35 2.86
CA GLY A 16 -1.52 0.04 3.27
C GLY A 16 -2.98 0.39 3.50
N ALA A 17 -3.21 1.30 4.45
CA ALA A 17 -4.53 1.75 4.88
C ALA A 17 -5.41 2.24 3.73
N LEU A 18 -6.68 1.84 3.78
CA LEU A 18 -7.73 2.45 2.96
C LEU A 18 -8.02 3.90 3.40
N PRO A 19 -8.63 4.73 2.52
CA PRO A 19 -9.04 6.07 2.91
C PRO A 19 -10.01 6.14 4.11
N ASP A 20 -10.80 5.07 4.33
CA ASP A 20 -11.76 4.96 5.43
C ASP A 20 -11.17 4.31 6.70
N ALA A 21 -9.88 3.92 6.71
CA ALA A 21 -9.28 3.15 7.80
C ALA A 21 -9.40 3.80 9.19
N ALA A 22 -9.36 5.14 9.25
CA ALA A 22 -9.53 5.87 10.51
C ALA A 22 -10.91 5.62 11.18
N ALA A 23 -11.96 5.36 10.39
CA ALA A 23 -13.29 5.04 10.92
C ALA A 23 -13.33 3.66 11.61
N TYR A 24 -12.36 2.80 11.31
CA TYR A 24 -12.19 1.47 11.90
C TYR A 24 -11.13 1.46 13.01
N GLY A 25 -10.51 2.60 13.32
CA GLY A 25 -9.39 2.69 14.26
C GLY A 25 -8.04 2.27 13.68
N ASP A 26 -7.95 2.09 12.36
CA ASP A 26 -6.80 1.48 11.68
C ASP A 26 -5.94 2.52 10.92
N ALA A 27 -5.98 3.79 11.35
CA ALA A 27 -5.21 4.86 10.71
C ALA A 27 -3.70 4.57 10.78
N GLY A 28 -3.04 4.53 9.61
CA GLY A 28 -1.61 4.25 9.51
C GLY A 28 -1.23 2.76 9.45
N SER A 29 -2.23 1.85 9.44
CA SER A 29 -1.99 0.44 9.13
C SER A 29 -1.35 0.29 7.75
N ASP A 30 -0.32 -0.55 7.66
CA ASP A 30 0.36 -0.89 6.42
C ASP A 30 1.11 -2.19 6.65
N THR A 31 0.40 -3.32 6.54
CA THR A 31 0.91 -4.64 6.94
C THR A 31 2.26 -4.92 6.29
N LEU A 32 2.34 -4.93 4.95
CA LEU A 32 3.61 -5.19 4.26
C LEU A 32 4.64 -4.07 4.40
N GLY A 33 4.22 -2.80 4.28
CA GLY A 33 5.15 -1.68 4.33
C GLY A 33 5.78 -1.52 5.72
N ASN A 34 4.99 -1.60 6.79
CA ASN A 34 5.48 -1.52 8.16
C ASN A 34 6.30 -2.76 8.52
N LEU A 35 5.87 -3.97 8.13
CA LEU A 35 6.67 -5.17 8.32
C LEU A 35 8.07 -5.01 7.73
N SER A 36 8.17 -4.52 6.48
CA SER A 36 9.46 -4.27 5.81
C SER A 36 10.34 -3.22 6.50
N ARG A 37 9.73 -2.30 7.25
CA ARG A 37 10.46 -1.29 8.04
C ARG A 37 11.01 -1.87 9.34
N THR A 38 10.37 -2.91 9.89
CA THR A 38 10.77 -3.54 11.15
C THR A 38 11.76 -4.69 10.95
N VAL A 39 11.64 -5.46 9.87
CA VAL A 39 12.50 -6.60 9.57
C VAL A 39 13.03 -6.54 8.13
N ASP A 40 14.21 -7.11 7.91
CA ASP A 40 14.77 -7.22 6.56
C ASP A 40 14.07 -8.35 5.78
N LEU A 41 13.09 -7.98 4.96
CA LEU A 41 12.40 -8.93 4.07
C LEU A 41 13.28 -9.34 2.90
N ARG A 42 13.36 -10.64 2.63
CA ARG A 42 14.09 -11.21 1.49
C ARG A 42 13.13 -12.01 0.60
N LEU A 43 12.50 -11.32 -0.34
CA LEU A 43 11.48 -11.90 -1.22
C LEU A 43 11.87 -11.78 -2.70
N PRO A 44 12.99 -12.39 -3.14
CA PRO A 44 13.54 -12.20 -4.49
C PRO A 44 12.61 -12.67 -5.61
N PHE A 45 11.72 -13.64 -5.37
CA PHE A 45 10.81 -14.11 -6.42
C PHE A 45 9.57 -13.21 -6.51
N LEU A 46 9.00 -12.80 -5.38
CA LEU A 46 7.93 -11.82 -5.30
C LEU A 46 8.38 -10.44 -5.80
N GLU A 47 9.65 -10.08 -5.62
CA GLU A 47 10.29 -8.93 -6.28
C GLU A 47 10.14 -9.03 -7.79
N ARG A 48 10.58 -10.15 -8.40
CA ARG A 48 10.44 -10.41 -9.84
C ARG A 48 8.99 -10.46 -10.30
N MET A 49 8.07 -10.92 -9.46
CA MET A 49 6.64 -10.90 -9.74
C MET A 49 6.05 -9.49 -9.71
N GLY A 50 6.73 -8.54 -9.08
CA GLY A 50 6.33 -7.13 -9.03
C GLY A 50 5.67 -6.70 -7.72
N LEU A 51 5.86 -7.43 -6.62
CA LEU A 51 5.33 -7.05 -5.30
C LEU A 51 5.78 -5.63 -4.91
N GLY A 52 7.07 -5.33 -5.09
CA GLY A 52 7.67 -4.00 -4.85
C GLY A 52 7.18 -2.90 -5.79
N ASN A 53 6.47 -3.24 -6.87
CA ASN A 53 5.83 -2.25 -7.74
C ASN A 53 4.50 -1.73 -7.18
N ILE A 54 3.85 -2.45 -6.26
CA ILE A 54 2.54 -2.08 -5.70
C ILE A 54 2.68 -0.88 -4.75
N LEU A 55 3.65 -0.97 -3.83
CA LEU A 55 4.03 0.07 -2.87
C LEU A 55 5.52 -0.10 -2.49
N PRO A 56 6.16 0.91 -1.91
CA PRO A 56 7.53 0.78 -1.39
C PRO A 56 7.62 -0.27 -0.28
N ILE A 57 8.42 -1.31 -0.51
CA ILE A 57 8.70 -2.39 0.45
C ILE A 57 10.23 -2.49 0.58
N LYS A 58 10.76 -2.24 1.78
CA LYS A 58 12.21 -2.32 2.02
C LYS A 58 12.68 -3.77 1.83
N GLY A 59 13.71 -3.95 1.00
CA GLY A 59 14.24 -5.28 0.64
C GLY A 59 13.57 -5.93 -0.58
N VAL A 60 12.52 -5.32 -1.14
CA VAL A 60 11.81 -5.80 -2.33
C VAL A 60 11.59 -4.62 -3.29
N PRO A 61 12.61 -4.19 -4.03
CA PRO A 61 12.51 -3.04 -4.94
C PRO A 61 11.53 -3.31 -6.11
N PRO A 62 10.96 -2.25 -6.73
CA PRO A 62 10.18 -2.41 -7.95
C PRO A 62 11.06 -2.89 -9.12
N VAL A 63 10.46 -3.65 -10.03
CA VAL A 63 11.12 -4.13 -11.26
C VAL A 63 10.48 -3.53 -12.52
N ASP A 64 11.25 -3.32 -13.58
CA ASP A 64 10.76 -2.68 -14.82
C ASP A 64 9.76 -3.56 -15.58
N ALA A 65 10.02 -4.87 -15.60
CA ALA A 65 9.25 -5.86 -16.34
C ALA A 65 8.79 -6.98 -15.38
N PRO A 66 7.82 -6.69 -14.49
CA PRO A 66 7.33 -7.68 -13.55
C PRO A 66 6.65 -8.84 -14.27
N LEU A 67 6.82 -10.06 -13.75
CA LEU A 67 6.18 -11.26 -14.30
C LEU A 67 4.65 -11.19 -14.21
N CYS A 68 4.13 -10.45 -13.22
CA CYS A 68 2.71 -10.23 -13.02
C CYS A 68 2.28 -8.84 -13.45
N LEU A 69 0.97 -8.65 -13.55
CA LEU A 69 0.36 -7.34 -13.36
C LEU A 69 0.28 -7.07 -11.85
N PRO A 70 1.09 -6.15 -11.30
CA PRO A 70 0.95 -5.71 -9.92
C PRO A 70 -0.26 -4.81 -9.77
N GLY A 71 -0.92 -4.89 -8.63
CA GLY A 71 -2.09 -4.08 -8.31
C GLY A 71 -2.34 -4.01 -6.82
N ARG A 72 -3.31 -3.18 -6.44
CA ARG A 72 -3.92 -3.18 -5.11
C ARG A 72 -5.43 -3.11 -5.25
N LEU A 73 -6.12 -3.86 -4.41
CA LEU A 73 -7.58 -3.95 -4.43
C LEU A 73 -8.15 -3.32 -3.17
N ALA A 74 -9.20 -2.52 -3.34
CA ALA A 74 -9.94 -1.91 -2.25
C ALA A 74 -11.19 -2.75 -1.93
N PRO A 75 -11.33 -3.29 -0.71
CA PRO A 75 -12.59 -3.79 -0.21
C PRO A 75 -13.70 -2.72 -0.29
N LEU A 76 -14.84 -3.06 -0.90
CA LEU A 76 -16.05 -2.22 -0.95
C LEU A 76 -17.01 -2.50 0.19
N SER A 77 -16.97 -3.72 0.73
CA SER A 77 -17.81 -4.15 1.83
C SER A 77 -17.44 -3.44 3.12
N ALA A 78 -18.41 -3.24 4.01
CA ALA A 78 -18.20 -2.53 5.28
C ALA A 78 -17.47 -3.37 6.33
N GLY A 79 -17.53 -4.71 6.24
CA GLY A 79 -16.74 -5.57 7.11
C GLY A 79 -15.27 -5.59 6.73
N LYS A 80 -14.40 -5.80 7.72
CA LYS A 80 -12.95 -6.08 7.54
C LYS A 80 -12.55 -7.50 7.95
N ASP A 81 -13.53 -8.39 8.15
CA ASP A 81 -13.27 -9.78 8.52
C ASP A 81 -13.09 -10.70 7.31
N THR A 82 -12.39 -11.81 7.54
CA THR A 82 -12.08 -12.85 6.55
C THR A 82 -13.27 -13.27 5.68
N THR A 83 -14.46 -13.39 6.28
CA THR A 83 -15.66 -13.86 5.57
C THR A 83 -16.05 -12.88 4.47
N VAL A 84 -16.09 -11.60 4.82
CA VAL A 84 -16.49 -10.52 3.93
C VAL A 84 -15.50 -10.34 2.79
N GLY A 85 -14.19 -10.33 3.08
CA GLY A 85 -13.16 -10.17 2.05
C GLY A 85 -13.20 -11.30 1.01
N HIS A 86 -13.32 -12.55 1.48
CA HIS A 86 -13.47 -13.71 0.60
C HIS A 86 -14.77 -13.68 -0.23
N TRP A 87 -15.89 -13.33 0.39
CA TRP A 87 -17.18 -13.20 -0.32
C TRP A 87 -17.11 -12.14 -1.41
N GLU A 88 -16.47 -11.01 -1.12
CA GLU A 88 -16.31 -9.93 -2.07
C GLU A 88 -15.42 -10.34 -3.23
N HIS A 89 -14.30 -11.03 -2.98
CA HIS A 89 -13.51 -11.65 -4.05
C HIS A 89 -14.37 -12.49 -4.98
N MET A 90 -15.35 -13.22 -4.43
CA MET A 90 -16.31 -14.02 -5.18
C MET A 90 -17.60 -13.25 -5.57
N GLY A 91 -17.53 -11.92 -5.65
CA GLY A 91 -18.57 -11.08 -6.28
C GLY A 91 -19.71 -10.65 -5.37
N LEU A 92 -19.67 -10.99 -4.08
CA LEU A 92 -20.69 -10.65 -3.10
C LEU A 92 -20.22 -9.49 -2.21
N VAL A 93 -20.66 -8.27 -2.52
CA VAL A 93 -20.38 -7.07 -1.73
C VAL A 93 -21.39 -6.95 -0.59
N THR A 94 -20.91 -6.78 0.64
CA THR A 94 -21.75 -6.56 1.84
C THR A 94 -21.58 -5.13 2.35
N PRO A 95 -22.41 -4.17 1.88
CA PRO A 95 -22.26 -2.76 2.23
C PRO A 95 -22.66 -2.45 3.67
N GLU A 96 -23.39 -3.34 4.33
CA GLU A 96 -23.75 -3.23 5.74
C GLU A 96 -22.83 -4.15 6.58
N PRO A 97 -22.26 -3.67 7.69
CA PRO A 97 -21.44 -4.50 8.56
C PRO A 97 -22.30 -5.53 9.29
N PHE A 98 -21.72 -6.68 9.60
CA PHE A 98 -22.39 -7.67 10.46
C PHE A 98 -22.60 -7.12 11.88
N PRO A 99 -23.70 -7.50 12.56
CA PRO A 99 -24.05 -6.95 13.87
C PRO A 99 -23.00 -7.32 14.94
N THR A 100 -22.62 -6.33 15.76
CA THR A 100 -21.78 -6.52 16.94
C THR A 100 -22.60 -6.29 18.21
N TYR A 101 -22.13 -6.82 19.35
CA TYR A 101 -22.90 -6.87 20.60
C TYR A 101 -22.08 -6.40 21.81
N PRO A 102 -21.71 -5.10 21.87
CA PRO A 102 -20.85 -4.56 22.94
C PRO A 102 -21.48 -4.64 24.34
N ALA A 103 -22.81 -4.81 24.43
CA ALA A 103 -23.53 -4.99 25.69
C ALA A 103 -23.98 -6.45 25.91
N GLY A 104 -23.47 -7.40 25.12
CA GLY A 104 -24.00 -8.77 25.07
C GLY A 104 -25.18 -8.91 24.10
N PHE A 105 -25.59 -10.15 23.86
CA PHE A 105 -26.73 -10.47 23.01
C PHE A 105 -28.06 -10.13 23.72
N PRO A 106 -29.07 -9.64 22.99
CA PRO A 106 -30.36 -9.30 23.58
C PRO A 106 -31.10 -10.56 24.05
N GLU A 107 -32.08 -10.39 24.95
CA GLU A 107 -32.89 -11.49 25.50
C GLU A 107 -33.65 -12.24 24.41
N GLU A 108 -34.02 -11.57 23.32
CA GLU A 108 -34.65 -12.19 22.15
C GLU A 108 -33.74 -13.18 21.40
N ILE A 109 -32.43 -13.18 21.67
CA ILE A 109 -31.49 -14.21 21.21
C ILE A 109 -31.20 -15.21 22.32
N ILE A 110 -30.84 -14.74 23.52
CA ILE A 110 -30.38 -15.60 24.63
C ILE A 110 -31.51 -16.47 25.19
N GLY A 111 -32.73 -15.93 25.29
CA GLY A 111 -33.92 -16.66 25.75
C GLY A 111 -34.21 -17.86 24.85
N PRO A 112 -34.49 -17.65 23.54
CA PRO A 112 -34.73 -18.74 22.60
C PRO A 112 -33.55 -19.72 22.48
N PHE A 113 -32.31 -19.23 22.53
CA PHE A 113 -31.14 -20.11 22.55
C PHE A 113 -31.16 -21.03 23.78
N SER A 114 -31.36 -20.47 24.97
CA SER A 114 -31.42 -21.21 26.23
C SER A 114 -32.53 -22.25 26.25
N GLU A 115 -33.72 -21.90 25.73
CA GLU A 115 -34.85 -22.81 25.59
C GLU A 115 -34.53 -23.98 24.65
N LEU A 116 -33.98 -23.71 23.47
CA LEU A 116 -33.67 -24.73 22.47
C LEU A 116 -32.56 -25.70 22.90
N ILE A 117 -31.58 -25.23 23.68
CA ILE A 117 -30.55 -26.11 24.25
C ILE A 117 -30.96 -26.75 25.58
N GLY A 118 -32.11 -26.36 26.13
CA GLY A 118 -32.64 -26.85 27.41
C GLY A 118 -31.81 -26.42 28.64
N ARG A 119 -31.05 -25.34 28.56
CA ARG A 119 -30.12 -24.87 29.60
C ARG A 119 -30.02 -23.35 29.60
N LYS A 120 -29.86 -22.75 30.78
CA LYS A 120 -29.47 -21.34 30.90
C LYS A 120 -28.02 -21.14 30.42
N VAL A 121 -27.64 -19.90 30.16
CA VAL A 121 -26.26 -19.52 29.80
C VAL A 121 -25.57 -18.78 30.93
N LEU A 122 -24.24 -18.86 30.96
CA LEU A 122 -23.38 -18.01 31.77
C LEU A 122 -22.86 -16.84 30.91
N ALA A 123 -22.53 -15.72 31.56
CA ALA A 123 -21.99 -14.47 30.99
C ALA A 123 -22.95 -13.64 30.13
N ASN A 124 -22.94 -13.85 28.81
CA ASN A 124 -23.50 -12.95 27.79
C ASN A 124 -22.88 -11.53 27.80
N LYS A 125 -21.56 -11.43 27.64
CA LYS A 125 -20.83 -10.16 27.55
C LYS A 125 -19.63 -10.26 26.60
N PRO A 126 -19.06 -9.14 26.11
CA PRO A 126 -17.77 -9.16 25.43
C PRO A 126 -16.66 -9.58 26.40
N ALA A 127 -15.80 -10.51 25.99
CA ALA A 127 -14.65 -10.94 26.79
C ALA A 127 -13.59 -11.67 25.95
N SER A 128 -12.34 -11.65 26.42
CA SER A 128 -11.32 -12.59 25.94
C SER A 128 -11.69 -14.02 26.37
N GLY A 129 -11.50 -14.98 25.47
CA GLY A 129 -11.77 -16.40 25.76
C GLY A 129 -10.99 -16.91 26.97
N THR A 130 -9.75 -16.48 27.16
CA THR A 130 -8.95 -16.87 28.33
C THR A 130 -9.51 -16.28 29.61
N ALA A 131 -9.93 -15.01 29.57
CA ALA A 131 -10.48 -14.32 30.74
C ALA A 131 -11.83 -14.91 31.17
N ILE A 132 -12.74 -15.13 30.22
CA ILE A 132 -14.09 -15.63 30.54
C ILE A 132 -14.08 -17.09 31.02
N ILE A 133 -13.16 -17.92 30.50
CA ILE A 133 -12.96 -19.29 30.97
C ILE A 133 -12.32 -19.30 32.37
N ALA A 134 -11.38 -18.39 32.65
CA ALA A 134 -10.80 -18.27 33.99
C ALA A 134 -11.85 -17.78 35.02
N GLU A 135 -12.73 -16.86 34.61
CA GLU A 135 -13.81 -16.31 35.44
C GLU A 135 -14.90 -17.34 35.75
N LEU A 136 -15.39 -18.06 34.73
CA LEU A 136 -16.63 -18.85 34.81
C LEU A 136 -16.44 -20.35 34.58
N GLY A 137 -15.21 -20.80 34.34
CA GLY A 137 -14.93 -22.21 34.06
C GLY A 137 -15.28 -23.15 35.21
N GLU A 138 -15.06 -22.73 36.47
CA GLU A 138 -15.43 -23.52 37.65
C GLU A 138 -16.95 -23.63 37.80
N GLU A 139 -17.69 -22.53 37.61
CA GLU A 139 -19.16 -22.55 37.65
C GLU A 139 -19.74 -23.39 36.50
N HIS A 140 -19.16 -23.28 35.30
CA HIS A 140 -19.50 -24.15 34.17
C HIS A 140 -19.30 -25.63 34.53
N MET A 141 -18.17 -25.99 35.15
CA MET A 141 -17.93 -27.38 35.55
C MET A 141 -18.93 -27.88 36.60
N ALA A 142 -19.34 -27.02 37.53
CA ALA A 142 -20.30 -27.38 38.58
C ALA A 142 -21.75 -27.53 38.07
N THR A 143 -22.13 -26.74 37.06
CA THR A 143 -23.54 -26.61 36.61
C THR A 143 -23.82 -27.22 35.25
N GLY A 144 -22.80 -27.37 34.40
CA GLY A 144 -22.93 -27.74 33.00
C GLY A 144 -23.64 -26.69 32.12
N LEU A 145 -23.74 -25.42 32.58
CA LEU A 145 -24.32 -24.32 31.79
C LEU A 145 -23.27 -23.76 30.81
N PRO A 146 -23.54 -23.65 29.50
CA PRO A 146 -22.58 -23.08 28.57
C PRO A 146 -22.20 -21.63 28.88
N ILE A 147 -20.94 -21.28 28.67
CA ILE A 147 -20.46 -19.90 28.75
C ILE A 147 -20.63 -19.25 27.38
N VAL A 148 -21.54 -18.27 27.27
CA VAL A 148 -21.79 -17.52 26.04
C VAL A 148 -21.13 -16.15 26.11
N TYR A 149 -20.34 -15.80 25.11
CA TYR A 149 -19.65 -14.51 25.05
C TYR A 149 -19.40 -14.05 23.61
N THR A 150 -18.99 -12.79 23.46
CA THR A 150 -18.66 -12.16 22.16
C THR A 150 -17.32 -11.42 22.23
N SER A 151 -16.86 -10.83 21.12
CA SER A 151 -15.65 -9.99 21.04
C SER A 151 -15.99 -8.62 20.42
N GLY A 152 -14.97 -7.87 19.97
CA GLY A 152 -15.18 -6.68 19.12
C GLY A 152 -15.77 -7.04 17.74
N ASP A 153 -15.60 -8.29 17.33
CA ASP A 153 -16.09 -8.82 16.05
C ASP A 153 -17.54 -9.29 16.12
N SER A 154 -18.12 -9.49 14.94
CA SER A 154 -19.44 -10.11 14.80
C SER A 154 -19.38 -11.63 15.01
N VAL A 155 -19.24 -12.06 16.28
CA VAL A 155 -19.16 -13.48 16.65
C VAL A 155 -20.00 -13.85 17.87
N PHE A 156 -20.56 -15.06 17.85
CA PHE A 156 -21.22 -15.70 19.00
C PHE A 156 -20.38 -16.90 19.45
N GLN A 157 -19.79 -16.85 20.64
CA GLN A 157 -18.86 -17.88 21.12
C GLN A 157 -19.47 -18.68 22.26
N ILE A 158 -19.31 -20.00 22.22
CA ILE A 158 -19.79 -20.92 23.26
C ILE A 158 -18.59 -21.69 23.80
N ALA A 159 -18.24 -21.48 25.07
CA ALA A 159 -17.20 -22.24 25.76
C ALA A 159 -17.80 -23.31 26.68
N ALA A 160 -17.22 -24.50 26.63
CA ALA A 160 -17.59 -25.62 27.49
C ALA A 160 -16.39 -26.52 27.78
N HIS A 161 -16.33 -27.08 28.99
CA HIS A 161 -15.30 -28.00 29.43
C HIS A 161 -15.54 -29.39 28.84
N VAL A 162 -14.53 -29.98 28.21
CA VAL A 162 -14.67 -31.23 27.44
C VAL A 162 -15.11 -32.43 28.28
N ASP A 163 -14.77 -32.45 29.57
CA ASP A 163 -15.21 -33.51 30.51
C ASP A 163 -16.65 -33.33 31.03
N VAL A 164 -17.27 -32.18 30.77
CA VAL A 164 -18.61 -31.82 31.28
C VAL A 164 -19.64 -31.83 30.14
N VAL A 165 -19.25 -31.25 29.00
CA VAL A 165 -20.06 -31.23 27.78
C VAL A 165 -19.24 -31.88 26.66
N PRO A 166 -19.69 -33.04 26.14
CA PRO A 166 -19.03 -33.68 25.00
C PRO A 166 -18.96 -32.73 23.80
N LEU A 167 -17.88 -32.82 23.02
CA LEU A 167 -17.65 -31.95 21.86
C LEU A 167 -18.83 -31.93 20.87
N GLU A 168 -19.40 -33.09 20.57
CA GLU A 168 -20.58 -33.20 19.70
C GLU A 168 -21.76 -32.37 20.21
N GLN A 169 -21.98 -32.35 21.53
CA GLN A 169 -23.06 -31.56 22.11
C GLN A 169 -22.79 -30.06 22.03
N LEU A 170 -21.53 -29.64 22.22
CA LEU A 170 -21.12 -28.25 22.01
C LEU A 170 -21.35 -27.82 20.54
N TYR A 171 -21.03 -28.70 19.58
CA TYR A 171 -21.29 -28.43 18.16
C TYR A 171 -22.77 -28.32 17.84
N VAL A 172 -23.62 -29.16 18.44
CA VAL A 172 -25.08 -29.04 18.33
C VAL A 172 -25.55 -27.68 18.86
N TRP A 173 -25.05 -27.21 20.00
CA TRP A 173 -25.39 -25.87 20.49
C TRP A 173 -24.96 -24.76 19.54
N CYS A 174 -23.77 -24.87 18.95
CA CYS A 174 -23.34 -23.92 17.92
C CYS A 174 -24.26 -23.92 16.68
N GLN A 175 -24.74 -25.08 16.25
CA GLN A 175 -25.70 -25.19 15.14
C GLN A 175 -27.05 -24.55 15.49
N VAL A 176 -27.54 -24.75 16.72
CA VAL A 176 -28.75 -24.09 17.22
C VAL A 176 -28.59 -22.57 17.21
N ALA A 177 -27.50 -22.06 17.80
CA ALA A 177 -27.20 -20.62 17.77
C ALA A 177 -27.11 -20.09 16.33
N ARG A 178 -26.46 -20.82 15.41
CA ARG A 178 -26.36 -20.41 14.02
C ARG A 178 -27.73 -20.32 13.33
N GLY A 179 -28.64 -21.25 13.66
CA GLY A 179 -30.01 -21.26 13.19
C GLY A 179 -30.85 -20.07 13.65
N LEU A 180 -30.57 -19.55 14.86
CA LEU A 180 -31.23 -18.37 15.44
C LEU A 180 -30.63 -17.04 14.94
N LEU A 181 -29.31 -16.98 14.82
CA LEU A 181 -28.57 -15.77 14.46
C LEU A 181 -28.69 -15.51 12.95
N LYS A 182 -29.85 -14.98 12.54
CA LYS A 182 -30.25 -14.66 11.16
C LYS A 182 -30.81 -13.24 11.07
N GLY A 183 -30.98 -12.73 9.84
CA GLY A 183 -31.52 -11.40 9.59
C GLY A 183 -30.74 -10.32 10.35
N PRO A 184 -31.38 -9.48 11.18
CA PRO A 184 -30.70 -8.41 11.92
C PRO A 184 -29.70 -8.92 12.97
N HIS A 185 -29.72 -10.23 13.29
CA HIS A 185 -28.80 -10.86 14.23
C HIS A 185 -27.82 -11.82 13.54
N ALA A 186 -27.66 -11.71 12.22
CA ALA A 186 -26.78 -12.56 11.43
C ALA A 186 -25.30 -12.26 11.70
N VAL A 187 -24.78 -12.74 12.83
CA VAL A 187 -23.34 -12.62 13.13
C VAL A 187 -22.51 -13.38 12.10
N ALA A 188 -21.30 -12.93 11.81
CA ALA A 188 -20.42 -13.56 10.82
C ALA A 188 -20.13 -15.03 11.19
N ARG A 189 -19.80 -15.32 12.45
CA ARG A 189 -19.45 -16.68 12.90
C ARG A 189 -20.04 -17.05 14.26
N VAL A 190 -20.46 -18.31 14.40
CA VAL A 190 -20.67 -18.95 15.69
C VAL A 190 -19.46 -19.86 15.98
N ILE A 191 -18.85 -19.78 17.15
CA ILE A 191 -17.58 -20.46 17.45
C ILE A 191 -17.70 -21.37 18.66
N ALA A 192 -17.40 -22.66 18.48
CA ALA A 192 -17.21 -23.61 19.55
C ALA A 192 -15.83 -23.40 20.19
N ARG A 193 -15.80 -23.22 21.51
CA ARG A 193 -14.59 -22.98 22.31
C ARG A 193 -14.42 -24.04 23.40
N PRO A 194 -14.13 -25.29 23.02
CA PRO A 194 -13.87 -26.34 24.00
C PRO A 194 -12.60 -26.06 24.82
N PHE A 195 -12.67 -26.28 26.13
CA PHE A 195 -11.54 -26.13 27.03
C PHE A 195 -11.38 -27.34 27.97
N SER A 196 -10.21 -27.49 28.56
CA SER A 196 -9.83 -28.58 29.47
C SER A 196 -9.04 -28.03 30.65
N GLY A 197 -8.77 -28.86 31.65
CA GLY A 197 -7.95 -28.53 32.81
C GLY A 197 -8.75 -28.51 34.10
N ARG A 198 -8.31 -27.69 35.06
CA ARG A 198 -8.94 -27.55 36.38
C ARG A 198 -9.05 -26.09 36.77
N PRO A 199 -9.90 -25.71 37.74
CA PRO A 199 -9.96 -24.34 38.25
C PRO A 199 -8.55 -23.78 38.55
N GLY A 200 -8.29 -22.57 38.04
CA GLY A 200 -6.97 -21.91 38.10
C GLY A 200 -5.95 -22.34 37.03
N ALA A 201 -6.24 -23.36 36.22
CA ALA A 201 -5.34 -23.87 35.17
C ALA A 201 -6.12 -24.42 33.96
N PHE A 202 -7.08 -23.65 33.44
CA PHE A 202 -7.82 -24.01 32.22
C PHE A 202 -7.03 -23.67 30.95
N ALA A 203 -7.20 -24.51 29.92
CA ALA A 203 -6.61 -24.31 28.60
C ALA A 203 -7.63 -24.62 27.51
N ARG A 204 -7.71 -23.74 26.50
CA ARG A 204 -8.49 -24.00 25.27
C ARG A 204 -7.87 -25.16 24.51
N THR A 205 -8.71 -26.03 23.96
CA THR A 205 -8.29 -27.19 23.17
C THR A 205 -8.15 -26.84 21.68
N ARG A 206 -7.64 -27.79 20.89
CA ARG A 206 -7.53 -27.65 19.43
C ARG A 206 -8.84 -27.94 18.70
N ASP A 207 -9.83 -28.53 19.37
CA ASP A 207 -11.13 -28.93 18.81
C ASP A 207 -12.10 -27.75 18.57
N ARG A 208 -11.55 -26.53 18.44
CA ARG A 208 -12.28 -25.34 18.02
C ARG A 208 -12.95 -25.62 16.68
N ARG A 209 -14.21 -25.22 16.56
CA ARG A 209 -14.94 -25.26 15.30
C ARG A 209 -15.73 -23.98 15.07
N ASP A 210 -15.63 -23.45 13.86
CA ASP A 210 -16.31 -22.22 13.46
C ASP A 210 -17.47 -22.58 12.52
N PHE A 211 -18.61 -21.92 12.72
CA PHE A 211 -19.83 -22.08 11.95
C PHE A 211 -20.16 -20.73 11.31
N SER A 212 -19.62 -20.53 10.11
CA SER A 212 -19.77 -19.31 9.33
C SER A 212 -21.22 -19.11 8.88
N LEU A 213 -21.59 -17.85 8.67
CA LEU A 213 -22.78 -17.51 7.91
C LEU A 213 -22.65 -18.07 6.48
N GLU A 214 -23.75 -18.50 5.88
CA GLU A 214 -23.76 -18.85 4.46
C GLU A 214 -23.74 -17.56 3.61
N PRO A 215 -23.08 -17.53 2.43
CA PRO A 215 -23.15 -16.38 1.52
C PRO A 215 -24.59 -15.89 1.30
N THR A 216 -24.83 -14.62 1.61
CA THR A 216 -26.17 -13.99 1.56
C THR A 216 -26.70 -13.77 0.15
N GLY A 217 -25.87 -13.96 -0.87
CA GLY A 217 -26.21 -13.83 -2.28
C GLY A 217 -25.45 -14.82 -3.17
N PRO A 218 -25.67 -14.79 -4.49
CA PRO A 218 -24.89 -15.58 -5.44
C PRO A 218 -23.42 -15.14 -5.48
N THR A 219 -22.53 -16.11 -5.64
CA THR A 219 -21.08 -15.92 -5.74
C THR A 219 -20.53 -16.46 -7.06
N TYR A 220 -19.31 -16.09 -7.43
CA TYR A 220 -18.63 -16.66 -8.59
C TYR A 220 -18.41 -18.17 -8.47
N LEU A 221 -18.34 -18.73 -7.26
CA LEU A 221 -18.32 -20.17 -7.05
C LEU A 221 -19.64 -20.83 -7.50
N ASP A 222 -20.78 -20.18 -7.27
CA ASP A 222 -22.08 -20.67 -7.77
C ASP A 222 -22.12 -20.67 -9.30
N VAL A 223 -21.58 -19.63 -9.93
CA VAL A 223 -21.52 -19.52 -11.39
C VAL A 223 -20.67 -20.64 -11.98
N LEU A 224 -19.47 -20.87 -11.44
CA LEU A 224 -18.59 -21.96 -11.87
C LEU A 224 -19.27 -23.32 -11.71
N HIS A 225 -19.87 -23.56 -10.53
CA HIS A 225 -20.59 -24.80 -10.24
C HIS A 225 -21.74 -25.04 -11.22
N SER A 226 -22.56 -24.02 -11.52
CA SER A 226 -23.68 -24.12 -12.46
C SER A 226 -23.25 -24.48 -13.90
N ARG A 227 -21.98 -24.24 -14.23
CA ARG A 227 -21.38 -24.56 -15.53
C ARG A 227 -20.58 -25.85 -15.53
N GLY A 228 -20.59 -26.60 -14.42
CA GLY A 228 -19.83 -27.83 -14.27
C GLY A 228 -18.32 -27.63 -14.22
N ILE A 229 -17.85 -26.42 -13.89
CA ILE A 229 -16.42 -26.12 -13.73
C ILE A 229 -16.01 -26.50 -12.30
N PRO A 230 -15.05 -27.43 -12.12
CA PRO A 230 -14.68 -27.89 -10.79
C PRO A 230 -13.94 -26.81 -10.00
N VAL A 231 -14.23 -26.77 -8.70
CA VAL A 231 -13.54 -25.93 -7.71
C VAL A 231 -12.88 -26.81 -6.66
N CYS A 232 -11.56 -26.76 -6.58
CA CYS A 232 -10.75 -27.38 -5.53
C CYS A 232 -10.41 -26.31 -4.49
N ALA A 233 -10.93 -26.48 -3.28
CA ALA A 233 -10.78 -25.57 -2.15
C ALA A 233 -9.77 -26.12 -1.14
N LEU A 234 -8.69 -25.38 -0.90
CA LEU A 234 -7.65 -25.71 0.07
C LEU A 234 -7.72 -24.80 1.30
N GLY A 235 -7.39 -25.36 2.47
CA GLY A 235 -7.43 -24.63 3.73
C GLY A 235 -8.87 -24.29 4.15
N LYS A 236 -9.12 -23.01 4.44
CA LYS A 236 -10.41 -22.55 4.98
C LYS A 236 -11.47 -22.16 3.97
N ILE A 237 -11.17 -22.20 2.68
CA ILE A 237 -12.09 -21.75 1.61
C ILE A 237 -13.46 -22.42 1.74
N SER A 238 -13.52 -23.75 1.87
CA SER A 238 -14.80 -24.45 2.02
C SER A 238 -15.56 -24.08 3.31
N GLU A 239 -14.89 -23.65 4.38
CA GLU A 239 -15.56 -23.22 5.62
C GLU A 239 -16.12 -21.80 5.48
N VAL A 240 -15.39 -20.90 4.81
CA VAL A 240 -15.80 -19.51 4.55
C VAL A 240 -17.04 -19.45 3.64
N PHE A 241 -17.12 -20.34 2.65
CA PHE A 241 -18.29 -20.45 1.76
C PHE A 241 -19.29 -21.52 2.20
N THR A 242 -19.13 -22.14 3.37
CA THR A 242 -20.01 -23.23 3.87
C THR A 242 -20.21 -24.39 2.87
N GLY A 243 -19.20 -24.67 2.05
CA GLY A 243 -19.20 -25.70 1.00
C GLY A 243 -19.89 -25.30 -0.30
N ARG A 244 -20.47 -24.10 -0.36
CA ARG A 244 -21.24 -23.62 -1.51
C ARG A 244 -20.33 -23.41 -2.73
N GLY A 245 -20.70 -24.02 -3.86
CA GLY A 245 -19.96 -23.96 -5.12
C GLY A 245 -18.62 -24.71 -5.11
N VAL A 246 -18.28 -25.43 -4.04
CA VAL A 246 -17.03 -26.20 -3.93
C VAL A 246 -17.24 -27.64 -4.39
N SER A 247 -16.33 -28.15 -5.23
CA SER A 247 -16.38 -29.53 -5.74
C SER A 247 -15.52 -30.49 -4.93
N THR A 248 -14.34 -30.04 -4.49
CA THR A 248 -13.40 -30.83 -3.68
C THR A 248 -12.86 -29.96 -2.56
N THR A 249 -12.84 -30.48 -1.33
CA THR A 249 -12.28 -29.79 -0.16
C THR A 249 -11.09 -30.58 0.36
N LEU A 250 -9.93 -29.91 0.45
CA LEU A 250 -8.71 -30.47 1.01
C LEU A 250 -8.26 -29.61 2.21
N LYS A 251 -7.86 -30.27 3.30
CA LYS A 251 -7.42 -29.59 4.52
C LYS A 251 -6.07 -30.14 4.98
N VAL A 252 -5.19 -29.23 5.32
CA VAL A 252 -3.87 -29.47 5.91
C VAL A 252 -3.65 -28.48 7.06
N GLY A 253 -2.62 -28.71 7.87
CA GLY A 253 -2.44 -28.06 9.17
C GLY A 253 -1.68 -26.73 9.17
N SER A 254 -1.06 -26.33 8.05
CA SER A 254 -0.25 -25.12 7.96
C SER A 254 -0.16 -24.52 6.55
N ASN A 255 0.35 -23.30 6.44
CA ASN A 255 0.67 -22.65 5.17
C ASN A 255 1.71 -23.44 4.36
N ALA A 256 2.75 -23.96 5.01
CA ALA A 256 3.79 -24.75 4.34
C ALA A 256 3.22 -26.05 3.72
N GLU A 257 2.34 -26.75 4.44
CA GLU A 257 1.65 -27.93 3.91
C GLU A 257 0.69 -27.56 2.77
N ASN A 258 0.00 -26.41 2.84
CA ASN A 258 -0.86 -25.93 1.75
C ASN A 258 -0.04 -25.64 0.49
N LEU A 259 1.09 -24.94 0.62
CA LEU A 259 1.98 -24.62 -0.50
C LEU A 259 2.53 -25.90 -1.16
N ALA A 260 2.98 -26.87 -0.36
CA ALA A 260 3.43 -28.16 -0.87
C ALA A 260 2.30 -28.91 -1.62
N LEU A 261 1.08 -28.89 -1.07
CA LEU A 261 -0.07 -29.53 -1.72
C LEU A 261 -0.49 -28.82 -3.02
N VAL A 262 -0.41 -27.48 -3.07
CA VAL A 262 -0.64 -26.71 -4.32
C VAL A 262 0.37 -27.15 -5.38
N THR A 263 1.65 -27.23 -5.02
CA THR A 263 2.71 -27.72 -5.93
C THR A 263 2.41 -29.12 -6.42
N ASP A 264 2.09 -30.06 -5.52
CA ASP A 264 1.79 -31.45 -5.88
C ASP A 264 0.55 -31.58 -6.77
N LEU A 265 -0.50 -30.79 -6.54
CA LEU A 265 -1.68 -30.75 -7.39
C LEU A 265 -1.35 -30.24 -8.79
N MET A 266 -0.54 -29.18 -8.88
CA MET A 266 -0.17 -28.56 -10.15
C MET A 266 0.71 -29.47 -11.01
N TRP A 267 1.59 -30.24 -10.39
CA TRP A 267 2.40 -31.26 -11.06
C TRP A 267 1.66 -32.59 -11.30
N GLY A 268 0.42 -32.74 -10.82
CA GLY A 268 -0.33 -33.99 -10.91
C GLY A 268 0.26 -35.14 -10.07
N ARG A 269 1.03 -34.81 -9.03
CA ARG A 269 1.70 -35.74 -8.11
C ARG A 269 0.87 -35.99 -6.83
N SER A 270 -0.14 -35.18 -6.57
CA SER A 270 -0.95 -35.29 -5.34
C SER A 270 -1.67 -36.63 -5.25
N VAL A 271 -1.53 -37.28 -4.09
CA VAL A 271 -2.25 -38.52 -3.75
C VAL A 271 -3.64 -38.25 -3.16
N LEU A 272 -3.94 -37.00 -2.81
CA LEU A 272 -5.18 -36.62 -2.15
C LEU A 272 -6.30 -36.33 -3.16
N ALA A 273 -5.95 -35.70 -4.29
CA ALA A 273 -6.88 -35.39 -5.38
C ALA A 273 -6.12 -35.15 -6.69
N ALA A 274 -6.82 -35.31 -7.82
CA ALA A 274 -6.34 -34.84 -9.11
C ALA A 274 -6.88 -33.43 -9.40
N PHE A 275 -6.07 -32.57 -10.03
CA PHE A 275 -6.48 -31.25 -10.48
C PHE A 275 -5.95 -30.98 -11.90
N SER A 276 -6.83 -31.11 -12.90
CA SER A 276 -6.48 -30.95 -14.31
C SER A 276 -7.16 -29.77 -15.00
N GLU A 277 -8.25 -29.24 -14.45
CA GLU A 277 -8.99 -28.08 -14.97
C GLU A 277 -9.75 -27.38 -13.84
N GLY A 278 -10.20 -26.15 -14.07
CA GLY A 278 -11.05 -25.40 -13.15
C GLY A 278 -10.29 -24.49 -12.20
N LEU A 279 -10.87 -24.23 -11.02
CA LEU A 279 -10.32 -23.29 -10.03
C LEU A 279 -9.65 -24.06 -8.88
N LEU A 280 -8.39 -23.75 -8.60
CA LEU A 280 -7.70 -24.10 -7.36
C LEU A 280 -7.62 -22.86 -6.46
N MET A 281 -8.47 -22.81 -5.43
CA MET A 281 -8.55 -21.68 -4.51
C MET A 281 -7.98 -22.08 -3.14
N THR A 282 -6.95 -21.37 -2.69
CA THR A 282 -6.17 -21.71 -1.49
C THR A 282 -6.14 -20.53 -0.54
N ASN A 283 -6.50 -20.77 0.72
CA ASN A 283 -6.30 -19.79 1.79
C ASN A 283 -5.10 -20.16 2.68
N LEU A 284 -4.12 -19.27 2.77
CA LEU A 284 -2.93 -19.39 3.61
C LEU A 284 -3.14 -18.66 4.96
N VAL A 285 -3.94 -19.29 5.82
CA VAL A 285 -4.50 -18.70 7.06
C VAL A 285 -3.49 -18.39 8.18
N ASP A 286 -2.26 -18.93 8.15
CA ASP A 286 -1.33 -18.73 9.27
C ASP A 286 -0.89 -17.25 9.44
N PHE A 287 -0.89 -16.49 8.34
CA PHE A 287 -0.66 -15.04 8.33
C PHE A 287 -1.61 -14.30 9.27
N ASP A 288 -2.88 -14.68 9.28
CA ASP A 288 -3.89 -14.13 10.19
C ASP A 288 -3.84 -14.77 11.59
N MET A 289 -4.00 -16.09 11.65
CA MET A 289 -4.32 -16.79 12.91
C MET A 289 -3.12 -17.14 13.79
N VAL A 290 -1.96 -17.32 13.18
CA VAL A 290 -0.74 -17.75 13.88
C VAL A 290 0.14 -16.55 14.14
N TRP A 291 0.29 -15.63 13.18
CA TRP A 291 1.23 -14.53 13.28
C TRP A 291 0.56 -13.15 13.47
N GLY A 292 -0.38 -12.78 12.61
CA GLY A 292 -1.04 -11.47 12.57
C GLY A 292 -1.70 -11.07 13.87
N HIS A 293 -2.75 -11.77 14.28
CA HIS A 293 -3.47 -11.53 15.54
C HIS A 293 -2.60 -11.66 16.82
N ARG A 294 -1.39 -12.21 16.69
CA ARG A 294 -0.43 -12.39 17.79
C ARG A 294 0.73 -11.40 17.75
N ASN A 295 0.75 -10.51 16.76
CA ASN A 295 1.83 -9.55 16.51
C ASN A 295 3.21 -10.22 16.45
N ASP A 296 3.27 -11.43 15.86
CA ASP A 296 4.53 -12.17 15.63
C ASP A 296 5.14 -11.72 14.30
N VAL A 297 5.87 -10.60 14.36
CA VAL A 297 6.55 -9.99 13.22
C VAL A 297 7.50 -10.97 12.52
N ASP A 298 8.32 -11.70 13.29
CA ASP A 298 9.31 -12.63 12.73
C ASP A 298 8.63 -13.85 12.07
N GLY A 299 7.57 -14.36 12.69
CA GLY A 299 6.76 -15.44 12.13
C GLY A 299 6.08 -15.04 10.82
N PHE A 300 5.51 -13.83 10.78
CA PHE A 300 4.88 -13.28 9.60
C PHE A 300 5.87 -13.16 8.44
N ALA A 301 7.07 -12.61 8.70
CA ALA A 301 8.12 -12.47 7.71
C ALA A 301 8.62 -13.81 7.17
N ARG A 302 8.87 -14.80 8.03
CA ARG A 302 9.23 -16.17 7.60
C ARG A 302 8.13 -16.79 6.74
N GLY A 303 6.86 -16.57 7.08
CA GLY A 303 5.75 -17.04 6.25
C GLY A 303 5.77 -16.47 4.83
N LEU A 304 6.15 -15.20 4.66
CA LEU A 304 6.33 -14.59 3.33
C LEU A 304 7.52 -15.19 2.58
N GLU A 305 8.62 -15.49 3.27
CA GLU A 305 9.78 -16.18 2.68
C GLU A 305 9.44 -17.61 2.23
N ASP A 306 8.61 -18.33 2.99
CA ASP A 306 8.12 -19.66 2.60
C ASP A 306 7.24 -19.60 1.34
N VAL A 307 6.39 -18.56 1.23
CA VAL A 307 5.62 -18.30 0.00
C VAL A 307 6.55 -17.98 -1.17
N ASP A 308 7.51 -17.07 -0.98
CA ASP A 308 8.50 -16.70 -2.00
C ASP A 308 9.26 -17.91 -2.54
N ALA A 309 9.68 -18.81 -1.65
CA ALA A 309 10.43 -20.02 -1.99
C ALA A 309 9.60 -21.07 -2.73
N ALA A 310 8.29 -21.15 -2.50
CA ALA A 310 7.41 -22.12 -3.15
C ALA A 310 7.00 -21.71 -4.57
N LEU A 311 6.91 -20.40 -4.84
CA LEU A 311 6.40 -19.87 -6.11
C LEU A 311 7.14 -20.32 -7.37
N PRO A 312 8.48 -20.42 -7.42
CA PRO A 312 9.19 -20.89 -8.61
C PRO A 312 8.71 -22.26 -9.12
N GLU A 313 8.55 -23.24 -8.22
CA GLU A 313 8.14 -24.60 -8.60
C GLU A 313 6.65 -24.64 -9.01
N ILE A 314 5.79 -23.82 -8.36
CA ILE A 314 4.39 -23.68 -8.75
C ILE A 314 4.28 -23.12 -10.18
N LEU A 315 5.03 -22.05 -10.49
CA LEU A 315 5.01 -21.41 -11.81
C LEU A 315 5.58 -22.33 -12.90
N GLU A 316 6.60 -23.13 -12.59
CA GLU A 316 7.15 -24.12 -13.53
C GLU A 316 6.12 -25.19 -13.93
N ALA A 317 5.20 -25.53 -13.02
CA ALA A 317 4.13 -26.50 -13.27
C ALA A 317 2.94 -25.94 -14.09
N MET A 318 2.89 -24.63 -14.32
CA MET A 318 1.79 -23.98 -15.04
C MET A 318 1.91 -24.17 -16.55
N CYS A 319 0.76 -24.38 -17.20
CA CYS A 319 0.65 -24.37 -18.65
C CYS A 319 0.49 -22.93 -19.18
N PRO A 320 0.76 -22.66 -20.47
CA PRO A 320 0.68 -21.30 -21.03
C PRO A 320 -0.68 -20.60 -20.87
N ASP A 321 -1.77 -21.38 -20.88
CA ASP A 321 -3.13 -20.87 -20.75
C ASP A 321 -3.57 -20.70 -19.28
N ASP A 322 -2.79 -21.23 -18.33
CA ASP A 322 -3.13 -21.13 -16.91
C ASP A 322 -2.96 -19.70 -16.41
N ARG A 323 -3.73 -19.36 -15.38
CA ARG A 323 -3.66 -18.07 -14.70
C ARG A 323 -3.46 -18.26 -13.21
N LEU A 324 -2.77 -17.31 -12.60
CA LEU A 324 -2.58 -17.25 -11.15
C LEU A 324 -2.92 -15.83 -10.67
N ILE A 325 -3.72 -15.74 -9.63
CA ILE A 325 -3.86 -14.54 -8.80
C ILE A 325 -3.28 -14.85 -7.43
N ILE A 326 -2.42 -13.96 -6.93
CA ILE A 326 -2.06 -13.87 -5.52
C ILE A 326 -2.66 -12.58 -4.97
N SER A 327 -3.37 -12.67 -3.85
CA SER A 327 -3.98 -11.53 -3.16
C SER A 327 -4.06 -11.76 -1.65
N ALA A 328 -4.72 -10.86 -0.94
CA ALA A 328 -5.17 -11.03 0.44
C ALA A 328 -6.64 -10.60 0.52
N ASP A 329 -7.30 -10.79 1.65
CA ASP A 329 -8.71 -10.46 1.86
C ASP A 329 -8.92 -9.23 2.77
N HIS A 330 -7.95 -8.94 3.63
CA HIS A 330 -7.84 -7.73 4.46
C HIS A 330 -6.37 -7.50 4.88
N GLY A 331 -6.12 -6.53 5.76
CA GLY A 331 -4.85 -6.39 6.48
C GLY A 331 -4.90 -7.00 7.88
N VAL A 332 -3.74 -7.30 8.45
CA VAL A 332 -3.55 -7.57 9.88
C VAL A 332 -2.11 -7.19 10.24
N ASP A 333 -1.90 -5.91 10.51
CA ASP A 333 -0.55 -5.36 10.69
C ASP A 333 0.07 -5.79 12.04
N PRO A 334 1.04 -6.74 12.05
CA PRO A 334 1.61 -7.30 13.27
C PRO A 334 2.54 -6.31 13.99
N THR A 335 2.80 -5.14 13.39
CA THR A 335 3.67 -4.11 13.95
C THR A 335 2.90 -3.07 14.77
N THR A 336 1.56 -3.12 14.75
CA THR A 336 0.71 -2.20 15.51
C THR A 336 0.33 -2.79 16.88
N PRO A 337 -0.12 -1.97 17.85
CA PRO A 337 -0.68 -2.48 19.10
C PRO A 337 -2.01 -3.22 18.93
N SER A 338 -2.67 -3.10 17.77
CA SER A 338 -3.91 -3.81 17.50
C SER A 338 -3.67 -5.32 17.50
N THR A 339 -4.70 -6.07 17.85
CA THR A 339 -4.73 -7.54 17.67
C THR A 339 -5.94 -7.95 16.83
N ASP A 340 -6.57 -6.97 16.18
CA ASP A 340 -7.70 -7.12 15.27
C ASP A 340 -7.22 -6.91 13.82
N HIS A 341 -8.06 -7.25 12.85
CA HIS A 341 -7.82 -6.96 11.43
C HIS A 341 -7.66 -5.47 11.18
N SER A 342 -6.95 -5.09 10.12
CA SER A 342 -6.77 -3.70 9.69
C SER A 342 -7.46 -3.43 8.35
N ARG A 343 -8.09 -2.26 8.25
CA ARG A 343 -8.77 -1.77 7.04
C ARG A 343 -7.76 -1.28 6.00
N GLU A 344 -7.26 -2.21 5.20
CA GLU A 344 -6.20 -1.98 4.21
C GLU A 344 -6.63 -2.34 2.78
N TYR A 345 -5.90 -1.77 1.81
CA TYR A 345 -5.82 -2.36 0.48
C TYR A 345 -5.15 -3.73 0.58
N VAL A 346 -5.44 -4.61 -0.37
CA VAL A 346 -4.78 -5.93 -0.49
C VAL A 346 -3.96 -6.00 -1.79
N PRO A 347 -2.86 -6.76 -1.84
CA PRO A 347 -2.04 -6.86 -3.04
C PRO A 347 -2.80 -7.60 -4.15
N LEU A 348 -2.45 -7.32 -5.40
CA LEU A 348 -2.82 -8.14 -6.55
C LEU A 348 -1.56 -8.45 -7.33
N LEU A 349 -1.29 -9.73 -7.56
CA LEU A 349 -0.32 -10.20 -8.55
C LEU A 349 -1.05 -11.15 -9.51
N LEU A 350 -1.36 -10.67 -10.73
CA LEU A 350 -1.98 -11.48 -11.78
C LEU A 350 -0.93 -11.97 -12.77
N TYR A 351 -0.74 -13.29 -12.85
CA TYR A 351 0.22 -13.98 -13.71
C TYR A 351 -0.48 -14.82 -14.80
N PRO A 352 0.09 -14.89 -16.03
CA PRO A 352 1.16 -14.01 -16.51
C PRO A 352 0.62 -12.59 -16.71
N ARG A 353 1.53 -11.61 -16.66
CA ARG A 353 1.21 -10.23 -17.00
C ARG A 353 0.53 -10.17 -18.38
N PRO A 354 -0.66 -9.55 -18.51
CA PRO A 354 -1.31 -9.41 -19.81
C PRO A 354 -0.44 -8.59 -20.77
N ILE A 355 -0.29 -9.06 -22.02
CA ILE A 355 0.60 -8.43 -23.03
C ILE A 355 0.25 -6.95 -23.27
N ALA A 356 -1.04 -6.60 -23.21
CA ALA A 356 -1.51 -5.23 -23.40
C ALA A 356 -1.51 -4.38 -22.11
N ALA A 357 -1.08 -4.92 -20.97
CA ALA A 357 -1.09 -4.19 -19.71
C ALA A 357 0.02 -3.11 -19.71
N PRO A 358 -0.33 -1.82 -19.53
CA PRO A 358 0.66 -0.75 -19.42
C PRO A 358 1.55 -0.96 -18.19
N THR A 359 2.73 -0.34 -18.14
CA THR A 359 3.68 -0.34 -17.00
C THR A 359 3.17 0.47 -15.80
N ALA A 360 1.96 0.13 -15.34
CA ALA A 360 1.27 0.73 -14.20
C ALA A 360 0.80 -0.35 -13.20
N VAL A 361 0.44 0.11 -12.00
CA VAL A 361 -0.21 -0.67 -10.96
C VAL A 361 -1.71 -0.68 -11.23
N TYR A 362 -2.35 -1.83 -11.11
CA TYR A 362 -3.80 -1.96 -11.21
C TYR A 362 -4.45 -1.49 -9.91
N GLU A 363 -5.44 -0.60 -9.99
CA GLU A 363 -6.28 -0.22 -8.84
C GLU A 363 -7.71 -0.69 -9.11
N GLY A 364 -8.21 -1.58 -8.25
CA GLY A 364 -9.53 -2.18 -8.42
C GLY A 364 -10.20 -2.52 -7.10
N MET A 365 -11.20 -3.38 -7.16
CA MET A 365 -11.94 -3.91 -6.01
C MET A 365 -11.70 -5.42 -5.85
N LEU A 366 -11.96 -5.99 -4.68
CA LEU A 366 -11.76 -7.44 -4.45
C LEU A 366 -12.51 -8.27 -5.49
N ALA A 367 -13.75 -7.88 -5.81
CA ALA A 367 -14.62 -8.55 -6.77
C ALA A 367 -14.06 -8.67 -8.20
N ASP A 368 -13.06 -7.85 -8.57
CA ASP A 368 -12.41 -7.94 -9.87
C ASP A 368 -11.65 -9.28 -10.03
N THR A 369 -11.18 -9.88 -8.92
CA THR A 369 -10.55 -11.21 -8.94
C THR A 369 -11.51 -12.31 -9.39
N GLY A 370 -12.69 -12.40 -8.75
CA GLY A 370 -13.76 -13.33 -9.10
C GLY A 370 -14.30 -13.11 -10.51
N ALA A 371 -14.48 -11.85 -10.91
CA ALA A 371 -14.89 -11.51 -12.26
C ALA A 371 -13.86 -12.00 -13.30
N THR A 372 -12.58 -11.84 -13.01
CA THR A 372 -11.47 -12.26 -13.87
C THR A 372 -11.40 -13.77 -14.01
N LEU A 373 -11.41 -14.52 -12.89
CA LEU A 373 -11.33 -15.98 -12.94
C LEU A 373 -12.60 -16.59 -13.55
N CYS A 374 -13.77 -16.01 -13.30
CA CYS A 374 -15.03 -16.52 -13.86
C CYS A 374 -15.09 -16.27 -15.36
N ALA A 375 -14.71 -15.07 -15.83
CA ALA A 375 -14.62 -14.76 -17.24
C ALA A 375 -13.62 -15.70 -17.96
N HIS A 376 -12.46 -15.94 -17.36
CA HIS A 376 -11.44 -16.81 -17.93
C HIS A 376 -11.90 -18.28 -18.02
N LEU A 377 -12.42 -18.84 -16.92
CA LEU A 377 -12.80 -20.26 -16.86
C LEU A 377 -14.10 -20.56 -17.59
N SER A 378 -15.04 -19.62 -17.61
CA SER A 378 -16.40 -19.86 -18.07
C SER A 378 -16.79 -19.07 -19.33
N GLY A 379 -16.09 -17.98 -19.65
CA GLY A 379 -16.47 -17.08 -20.75
C GLY A 379 -17.62 -16.13 -20.41
N THR A 380 -17.93 -15.92 -19.12
CA THR A 380 -18.87 -14.88 -18.66
C THR A 380 -18.42 -14.32 -17.31
N THR A 381 -18.82 -13.09 -17.00
CA THR A 381 -18.71 -12.51 -15.65
C THR A 381 -19.96 -12.76 -14.81
N GLY A 382 -20.94 -13.53 -15.28
CA GLY A 382 -22.13 -13.90 -14.50
C GLY A 382 -23.03 -12.73 -14.05
N GLY A 383 -22.68 -11.49 -14.37
CA GLY A 383 -23.37 -10.28 -13.92
C GLY A 383 -23.21 -9.94 -12.44
N LEU A 384 -22.26 -10.57 -11.73
CA LEU A 384 -21.95 -10.23 -10.33
C LEU A 384 -21.02 -9.00 -10.25
N ALA A 385 -20.72 -8.54 -9.03
CA ALA A 385 -19.83 -7.41 -8.84
C ALA A 385 -18.42 -7.67 -9.41
N GLY A 386 -17.70 -6.59 -9.71
CA GLY A 386 -16.36 -6.64 -10.30
C GLY A 386 -16.34 -6.65 -11.83
N ARG A 387 -15.14 -6.50 -12.39
CA ARG A 387 -14.85 -6.50 -13.82
C ARG A 387 -13.62 -7.38 -14.09
N SER A 388 -13.66 -8.12 -15.19
CA SER A 388 -12.52 -8.94 -15.58
C SER A 388 -11.32 -8.06 -15.96
N ILE A 389 -10.24 -8.18 -15.20
CA ILE A 389 -8.98 -7.46 -15.40
C ILE A 389 -8.38 -7.80 -16.79
N LEU A 390 -8.59 -9.03 -17.26
CA LEU A 390 -8.10 -9.50 -18.57
C LEU A 390 -8.85 -8.87 -19.76
N GLU A 391 -10.10 -8.43 -19.57
CA GLU A 391 -10.92 -7.81 -20.62
C GLU A 391 -10.82 -6.28 -20.62
N MET A 392 -10.27 -5.70 -19.55
CA MET A 392 -10.05 -4.27 -19.46
C MET A 392 -9.00 -3.83 -20.49
N ARG A 393 -9.48 -3.22 -21.58
CA ARG A 393 -8.63 -2.36 -22.41
C ARG A 393 -8.27 -1.13 -21.58
N PRO A 394 -7.02 -0.61 -21.62
CA PRO A 394 -6.69 0.63 -20.94
C PRO A 394 -7.50 1.81 -21.49
N GLN A 395 -8.69 2.00 -20.92
CA GLN A 395 -9.55 3.16 -21.07
C GLN A 395 -9.91 3.61 -19.67
N ARG A 396 -9.05 4.46 -19.10
CA ARG A 396 -9.11 4.98 -17.71
C ARG A 396 -8.97 3.88 -16.64
N GLY A 397 -8.35 4.21 -15.50
CA GLY A 397 -8.25 3.32 -14.33
C GLY A 397 -6.89 2.63 -14.11
N TRP A 398 -5.85 3.02 -14.85
CA TRP A 398 -4.47 2.62 -14.57
C TRP A 398 -3.79 3.81 -13.89
N ARG A 399 -3.53 3.72 -12.58
CA ARG A 399 -2.89 4.81 -11.83
C ARG A 399 -1.70 4.24 -11.05
N ARG A 400 -0.54 4.93 -11.11
CA ARG A 400 0.45 4.83 -10.03
C ARG A 400 -0.08 5.65 -8.87
N HIS A 401 0.09 5.13 -7.66
CA HIS A 401 -0.38 5.75 -6.42
C HIS A 401 -0.10 7.26 -6.37
N THR A 402 -1.11 8.06 -6.02
CA THR A 402 -0.96 9.43 -5.54
C THR A 402 -1.93 9.58 -4.38
N PRO A 403 -1.48 9.53 -3.11
CA PRO A 403 -2.36 9.83 -1.98
C PRO A 403 -2.65 11.32 -2.04
N VAL A 404 -3.79 11.68 -2.62
CA VAL A 404 -4.30 13.04 -2.44
C VAL A 404 -5.00 13.08 -1.09
N ARG A 405 -4.30 13.57 -0.07
CA ARG A 405 -4.91 13.86 1.23
C ARG A 405 -5.76 15.13 1.10
N TRP A 406 -7.04 14.97 0.79
CA TRP A 406 -8.03 16.03 1.03
C TRP A 406 -8.66 15.80 2.40
N SER A 407 -8.28 16.59 3.41
CA SER A 407 -9.06 16.68 4.63
C SER A 407 -10.07 17.82 4.52
N SER A 408 -11.36 17.52 4.70
CA SER A 408 -12.42 18.52 4.86
C SER A 408 -12.42 19.17 6.25
N SER A 409 -11.54 18.72 7.15
CA SER A 409 -11.28 19.33 8.45
C SER A 409 -9.95 20.05 8.40
N GLY A 410 -9.94 21.37 8.59
CA GLY A 410 -8.75 22.23 8.67
C GLY A 410 -7.86 21.99 9.90
N ALA A 411 -7.74 20.73 10.36
CA ALA A 411 -6.81 20.32 11.39
C ALA A 411 -5.52 19.82 10.73
N SER A 412 -4.47 20.62 10.82
CA SER A 412 -3.08 20.21 10.57
C SER A 412 -2.75 19.02 11.48
N ILE A 413 -2.78 17.80 10.94
CA ILE A 413 -2.20 16.64 11.62
C ILE A 413 -0.69 16.75 11.38
N ALA A 414 0.04 17.21 12.40
CA ALA A 414 1.50 17.18 12.37
C ALA A 414 1.97 15.73 12.21
N LEU A 415 2.48 15.40 11.03
CA LEU A 415 3.12 14.12 10.79
C LEU A 415 4.40 14.04 11.64
N PRO A 416 4.71 12.88 12.25
CA PRO A 416 5.95 12.71 13.00
C PRO A 416 7.16 12.90 12.08
N MET A 417 8.01 13.88 12.39
CA MET A 417 9.29 14.08 11.71
C MET A 417 10.29 13.02 12.18
N ARG A 418 10.94 12.31 11.25
CA ARG A 418 11.96 11.30 11.57
C ARG A 418 13.37 11.89 11.70
N VAL A 419 13.63 12.98 10.99
CA VAL A 419 14.92 13.68 10.98
C VAL A 419 14.72 15.19 11.09
N GLY A 420 15.74 15.91 11.53
CA GLY A 420 15.66 17.35 11.73
C GLY A 420 17.02 18.04 11.81
N ALA A 421 17.11 19.06 12.65
CA ALA A 421 18.29 19.91 12.74
C ALA A 421 19.55 19.16 13.25
N GLU A 422 19.37 18.15 14.10
CA GLU A 422 20.48 17.34 14.61
C GLU A 422 21.14 16.52 13.49
N GLU A 423 20.32 15.80 12.72
CA GLU A 423 20.75 15.00 11.58
C GLU A 423 21.38 15.87 10.49
N ALA A 424 20.78 17.04 10.21
CA ALA A 424 21.36 18.02 9.30
C ALA A 424 22.75 18.48 9.78
N GLY A 425 22.93 18.68 11.08
CA GLY A 425 24.22 19.01 11.69
C GLY A 425 25.26 17.90 11.59
N ILE A 426 24.85 16.63 11.73
CA ILE A 426 25.73 15.47 11.53
C ILE A 426 26.21 15.42 10.07
N ALA A 427 25.28 15.52 9.12
CA ALA A 427 25.59 15.50 7.70
C ALA A 427 26.47 16.70 7.28
N ALA A 428 26.18 17.91 7.78
CA ALA A 428 26.94 19.11 7.49
C ALA A 428 28.39 19.05 8.02
N ARG A 429 28.61 18.52 9.23
CA ARG A 429 29.96 18.28 9.75
C ARG A 429 30.73 17.29 8.87
N TRP A 430 30.06 16.20 8.49
CA TRP A 430 30.66 15.21 7.59
C TRP A 430 31.04 15.83 6.24
N LEU A 431 30.20 16.68 5.65
CA LEU A 431 30.52 17.41 4.41
C LEU A 431 31.70 18.36 4.58
N ASN A 432 31.79 19.06 5.71
CA ASN A 432 32.92 19.94 5.98
C ASN A 432 34.26 19.18 6.07
N GLU A 433 34.26 18.00 6.69
CA GLU A 433 35.44 17.14 6.84
C GLU A 433 35.79 16.39 5.54
N ASN A 434 34.78 15.89 4.81
CA ASN A 434 34.95 14.95 3.70
C ASN A 434 34.72 15.56 2.32
N VAL A 435 34.25 16.80 2.21
CA VAL A 435 34.11 17.52 0.94
C VAL A 435 34.92 18.81 0.98
N GLY A 436 34.74 19.61 2.04
CA GLY A 436 35.47 20.86 2.29
C GLY A 436 34.55 21.99 2.78
N PRO A 437 35.03 23.25 2.80
CA PRO A 437 34.18 24.38 3.19
C PRO A 437 33.05 24.60 2.18
N ALA A 438 31.84 24.88 2.70
CA ALA A 438 30.64 25.09 1.90
C ALA A 438 30.82 26.22 0.88
N PRO A 439 30.36 26.03 -0.37
CA PRO A 439 30.14 27.15 -1.28
C PRO A 439 28.94 27.98 -0.83
N ASP A 440 28.86 29.23 -1.30
CA ASP A 440 27.70 30.10 -1.04
C ASP A 440 26.45 29.66 -1.82
N LEU A 441 26.65 29.00 -2.98
CA LEU A 441 25.62 28.60 -3.93
C LEU A 441 25.46 27.07 -4.01
N ALA A 442 24.22 26.60 -3.96
CA ALA A 442 23.83 25.23 -4.29
C ALA A 442 22.79 25.18 -5.41
N VAL A 443 22.81 24.10 -6.19
CA VAL A 443 21.84 23.80 -7.24
C VAL A 443 21.31 22.39 -7.05
N VAL A 444 19.99 22.22 -6.95
CA VAL A 444 19.34 20.90 -6.93
C VAL A 444 18.82 20.59 -8.32
N LEU A 445 19.30 19.50 -8.90
CA LEU A 445 19.00 19.10 -10.27
C LEU A 445 17.76 18.18 -10.31
N GLY A 446 16.86 18.45 -11.25
CA GLY A 446 15.71 17.59 -11.56
C GLY A 446 16.08 16.40 -12.45
N SER A 447 15.11 15.52 -12.74
CA SER A 447 15.36 14.28 -13.48
C SER A 447 15.99 14.50 -14.86
N GLY A 448 17.12 13.86 -15.10
CA GLY A 448 17.86 13.97 -16.36
C GLY A 448 18.53 15.33 -16.62
N LEU A 449 18.41 16.30 -15.70
CA LEU A 449 19.05 17.61 -15.86
C LEU A 449 20.52 17.50 -15.42
N SER A 450 21.43 17.80 -16.34
CA SER A 450 22.86 17.83 -16.07
C SER A 450 23.49 19.02 -16.82
N PRO A 451 23.62 20.20 -16.19
CA PRO A 451 24.37 21.29 -16.82
C PRO A 451 25.83 20.84 -16.97
N GLU A 452 26.45 21.09 -18.13
CA GLU A 452 27.89 20.89 -18.26
C GLU A 452 28.65 21.71 -17.21
N THR A 453 29.32 21.04 -16.29
CA THR A 453 30.20 21.67 -15.30
C THR A 453 31.65 21.64 -15.79
N ARG A 454 32.39 22.75 -15.63
CA ARG A 454 33.82 22.82 -15.97
C ARG A 454 34.64 22.96 -14.69
N GLY A 455 35.81 22.30 -14.63
CA GLY A 455 36.78 22.45 -13.55
C GLY A 455 37.68 21.22 -13.41
N SER A 456 38.99 21.42 -13.22
CA SER A 456 39.98 20.34 -13.10
C SER A 456 40.05 19.70 -11.69
N ALA A 457 39.16 20.08 -10.77
CA ALA A 457 39.17 19.68 -9.36
C ALA A 457 37.77 19.34 -8.82
N ALA A 458 36.90 18.75 -9.65
CA ALA A 458 35.57 18.35 -9.24
C ALA A 458 35.62 17.22 -8.20
N ARG A 459 34.89 17.36 -7.09
CA ARG A 459 34.76 16.33 -6.05
C ARG A 459 33.32 15.87 -5.98
N GLU A 460 33.10 14.58 -6.21
CA GLU A 460 31.77 13.97 -6.21
C GLU A 460 31.67 12.93 -5.08
N VAL A 461 30.57 12.97 -4.33
CA VAL A 461 30.26 12.02 -3.26
C VAL A 461 28.86 11.46 -3.47
N ALA A 462 28.68 10.16 -3.29
CA ALA A 462 27.36 9.53 -3.36
C ALA A 462 26.51 9.94 -2.14
N TYR A 463 25.20 10.07 -2.31
CA TYR A 463 24.28 10.37 -1.20
C TYR A 463 24.36 9.31 -0.09
N SER A 464 24.55 8.04 -0.47
CA SER A 464 24.72 6.92 0.47
C SER A 464 25.96 7.02 1.37
N ALA A 465 26.93 7.88 1.03
CA ALA A 465 28.09 8.14 1.88
C ALA A 465 27.85 9.27 2.90
N ILE A 466 26.84 10.12 2.67
CA ILE A 466 26.51 11.23 3.56
C ILE A 466 25.60 10.67 4.68
N PRO A 467 26.01 10.78 5.95
CA PRO A 467 25.23 10.20 7.04
C PRO A 467 23.84 10.85 7.13
N GLN A 468 22.84 10.05 7.53
CA GLN A 468 21.43 10.43 7.66
C GLN A 468 20.69 10.70 6.34
N TRP A 469 21.39 10.84 5.21
CA TRP A 469 20.72 11.03 3.93
C TRP A 469 20.10 9.73 3.43
N VAL A 470 18.90 9.86 2.88
CA VAL A 470 18.24 8.80 2.11
C VAL A 470 18.73 8.83 0.66
N CYS A 471 18.77 7.66 0.02
CA CYS A 471 19.15 7.53 -1.38
C CYS A 471 17.93 7.09 -2.19
N GLY A 472 17.35 8.03 -2.96
CA GLY A 472 16.23 7.72 -3.82
C GLY A 472 16.58 6.75 -4.96
N SER A 473 15.55 6.23 -5.59
CA SER A 473 15.52 5.20 -6.62
C SER A 473 15.10 5.73 -8.01
N VAL A 474 14.72 7.00 -8.12
CA VAL A 474 14.25 7.62 -9.37
C VAL A 474 15.29 7.54 -10.49
N GLN A 475 14.89 6.96 -11.62
CA GLN A 475 15.71 6.90 -12.82
C GLN A 475 16.08 8.32 -13.30
N GLY A 476 17.33 8.51 -13.71
CA GLY A 476 17.84 9.83 -14.09
C GLY A 476 18.25 10.73 -12.92
N HIS A 477 18.19 10.25 -11.67
CA HIS A 477 18.86 10.84 -10.51
C HIS A 477 20.14 10.06 -10.20
N PRO A 478 21.33 10.62 -10.47
CA PRO A 478 22.59 10.00 -10.07
C PRO A 478 22.75 9.80 -8.55
N GLN A 479 21.99 10.55 -7.74
CA GLN A 479 22.05 10.53 -6.27
C GLN A 479 23.46 10.82 -5.75
N SER A 480 24.07 11.88 -6.29
CA SER A 480 25.40 12.32 -5.92
C SER A 480 25.48 13.83 -5.74
N LEU A 481 26.33 14.25 -4.82
CA LEU A 481 26.67 15.64 -4.57
C LEU A 481 28.00 15.94 -5.25
N LEU A 482 28.01 16.94 -6.12
CA LEU A 482 29.16 17.37 -6.90
C LEU A 482 29.57 18.80 -6.51
N LEU A 483 30.77 18.98 -5.96
CA LEU A 483 31.38 20.29 -5.80
C LEU A 483 32.11 20.66 -7.10
N SER A 484 31.69 21.75 -7.75
CA SER A 484 32.26 22.21 -9.03
C SER A 484 32.12 23.74 -9.17
N GLU A 485 32.34 24.26 -10.38
CA GLU A 485 32.15 25.67 -10.71
C GLU A 485 31.04 25.89 -11.75
N ILE A 486 30.33 27.01 -11.61
CA ILE A 486 29.46 27.60 -12.63
C ILE A 486 29.91 29.02 -12.91
N ASP A 487 30.31 29.29 -14.15
CA ASP A 487 30.85 30.60 -14.57
C ASP A 487 31.97 31.13 -13.65
N GLY A 488 32.90 30.23 -13.26
CA GLY A 488 34.02 30.54 -12.37
C GLY A 488 33.66 30.68 -10.88
N ARG A 489 32.41 30.41 -10.49
CA ARG A 489 31.94 30.47 -9.10
C ARG A 489 31.80 29.07 -8.53
N ARG A 490 32.36 28.84 -7.34
CA ARG A 490 32.20 27.57 -6.62
C ARG A 490 30.72 27.35 -6.27
N ALA A 491 30.19 26.18 -6.64
CA ALA A 491 28.84 25.76 -6.35
C ALA A 491 28.80 24.26 -6.05
N VAL A 492 27.80 23.85 -5.28
CA VAL A 492 27.50 22.42 -5.06
C VAL A 492 26.25 22.02 -5.84
N PHE A 493 26.32 20.91 -6.55
CA PHE A 493 25.23 20.36 -7.33
C PHE A 493 24.72 19.07 -6.70
N LEU A 494 23.45 19.04 -6.33
CA LEU A 494 22.74 17.84 -5.94
C LEU A 494 22.17 17.22 -7.21
N LYS A 495 22.78 16.14 -7.69
CA LYS A 495 22.37 15.42 -8.91
C LYS A 495 21.20 14.49 -8.59
N GLY A 496 20.01 15.07 -8.59
CA GLY A 496 18.78 14.39 -8.21
C GLY A 496 18.38 14.67 -6.76
N ARG A 497 17.26 14.07 -6.36
CA ARG A 497 16.60 14.24 -5.06
C ARG A 497 15.77 13.00 -4.69
N PRO A 498 15.56 12.73 -3.40
CA PRO A 498 14.49 11.83 -2.96
C PRO A 498 13.12 12.50 -3.12
N HIS A 499 12.06 11.71 -3.20
CA HIS A 499 10.68 12.16 -3.17
C HIS A 499 9.85 11.34 -2.19
N GLU A 500 8.74 11.91 -1.72
CA GLU A 500 7.85 11.25 -0.77
C GLU A 500 7.18 10.00 -1.34
N TYR A 501 6.90 9.98 -2.65
CA TYR A 501 6.35 8.79 -3.31
C TYR A 501 7.28 7.58 -3.32
N GLU A 502 8.56 7.77 -2.97
CA GLU A 502 9.53 6.69 -2.80
C GLU A 502 9.46 6.04 -1.40
N GLY A 503 8.54 6.51 -0.54
CA GLY A 503 8.29 5.98 0.80
C GLY A 503 9.00 6.75 1.92
N TYR A 504 9.67 7.86 1.58
CA TYR A 504 10.29 8.76 2.55
C TYR A 504 9.27 9.74 3.12
N ASP A 505 9.40 10.08 4.39
CA ASP A 505 8.59 11.16 4.96
C ASP A 505 9.15 12.54 4.58
N LEU A 506 8.31 13.57 4.74
CA LEU A 506 8.66 14.95 4.38
C LEU A 506 9.99 15.41 4.98
N SER A 507 10.28 15.07 6.24
CA SER A 507 11.52 15.50 6.90
C SER A 507 12.76 14.87 6.26
N GLU A 508 12.69 13.62 5.80
CA GLU A 508 13.75 12.92 5.07
C GLU A 508 14.00 13.56 3.69
N VAL A 509 12.94 13.98 2.99
CA VAL A 509 13.05 14.68 1.69
C VAL A 509 13.63 16.09 1.87
N GLN A 510 13.33 16.75 2.99
CA GLN A 510 13.83 18.09 3.33
C GLN A 510 15.28 18.10 3.83
N LEU A 511 15.76 16.98 4.37
CA LEU A 511 17.05 16.89 5.05
C LEU A 511 18.24 17.36 4.20
N PRO A 512 18.34 17.06 2.88
CA PRO A 512 19.44 17.56 2.07
C PRO A 512 19.53 19.09 2.04
N VAL A 513 18.39 19.79 1.94
CA VAL A 513 18.35 21.27 1.94
C VAL A 513 18.75 21.83 3.31
N ARG A 514 18.22 21.26 4.39
CA ARG A 514 18.60 21.67 5.76
C ARG A 514 20.09 21.41 6.04
N THR A 515 20.62 20.32 5.49
CA THR A 515 22.06 20.01 5.54
C THR A 515 22.88 21.08 4.84
N LEU A 516 22.48 21.51 3.63
CA LEU A 516 23.18 22.57 2.88
C LEU A 516 23.19 23.90 3.63
N ALA A 517 22.04 24.30 4.20
CA ALA A 517 21.94 25.51 5.01
C ALA A 517 22.87 25.45 6.24
N THR A 518 22.86 24.32 6.95
CA THR A 518 23.71 24.09 8.13
C THR A 518 25.20 24.03 7.77
N TRP A 519 25.54 23.51 6.59
CA TRP A 519 26.92 23.45 6.10
C TRP A 519 27.47 24.85 5.75
N GLY A 520 26.60 25.79 5.36
CA GLY A 520 26.95 27.20 5.14
C GLY A 520 26.47 27.79 3.81
N VAL A 521 25.70 27.04 3.01
CA VAL A 521 25.08 27.55 1.78
C VAL A 521 24.04 28.62 2.12
N ARG A 522 23.98 29.70 1.33
CA ARG A 522 22.98 30.77 1.48
C ARG A 522 22.06 30.94 0.28
N LYS A 523 22.55 30.63 -0.92
CA LYS A 523 21.80 30.75 -2.17
C LYS A 523 21.47 29.36 -2.71
N LEU A 524 20.22 29.12 -3.07
CA LEU A 524 19.74 27.82 -3.55
C LEU A 524 18.96 27.99 -4.86
N ILE A 525 19.39 27.29 -5.91
CA ILE A 525 18.62 27.13 -7.13
C ILE A 525 17.97 25.75 -7.14
N LEU A 526 16.64 25.71 -7.09
CA LEU A 526 15.86 24.50 -7.28
C LEU A 526 15.46 24.40 -8.75
N THR A 527 15.95 23.37 -9.44
CA THR A 527 15.51 23.09 -10.82
C THR A 527 14.48 21.98 -10.83
N THR A 528 13.54 22.01 -11.76
CA THR A 528 12.56 20.92 -11.94
C THR A 528 12.44 20.55 -13.42
N ALA A 529 12.47 19.25 -13.71
CA ALA A 529 12.05 18.74 -15.02
C ALA A 529 10.52 18.67 -14.99
N SER A 530 9.86 19.48 -15.82
CA SER A 530 8.44 19.82 -15.68
C SER A 530 7.62 19.53 -16.94
N GLY A 531 6.36 19.18 -16.74
CA GLY A 531 5.33 19.24 -17.77
C GLY A 531 4.89 20.69 -18.02
N GLY A 532 4.68 21.03 -19.29
CA GLY A 532 4.07 22.30 -19.70
C GLY A 532 2.54 22.24 -19.53
N VAL A 533 2.00 23.14 -18.70
CA VAL A 533 0.55 23.29 -18.48
C VAL A 533 -0.01 24.43 -19.33
N ALA A 534 0.71 25.56 -19.38
CA ALA A 534 0.34 26.69 -20.22
C ALA A 534 0.55 26.35 -21.71
N ARG A 535 -0.41 26.75 -22.55
CA ARG A 535 -0.49 26.32 -23.96
C ARG A 535 0.65 26.84 -24.84
N ASP A 536 1.32 27.90 -24.41
CA ASP A 536 2.47 28.52 -25.07
C ASP A 536 3.81 27.86 -24.68
N LEU A 537 3.82 26.95 -23.70
CA LEU A 537 5.03 26.26 -23.26
C LEU A 537 5.24 24.96 -24.02
N ILE A 538 6.42 24.84 -24.62
CA ILE A 538 6.88 23.66 -25.36
C ILE A 538 8.13 23.05 -24.71
N PRO A 539 8.45 21.76 -24.93
CA PRO A 539 9.71 21.18 -24.50
C PRO A 539 10.93 22.04 -24.89
N GLY A 540 11.82 22.27 -23.93
CA GLY A 540 12.95 23.22 -24.03
C GLY A 540 12.66 24.61 -23.44
N SER A 541 11.40 24.95 -23.17
CA SER A 541 11.05 26.22 -22.53
C SER A 541 11.57 26.27 -21.09
N ILE A 542 12.11 27.43 -20.69
CA ILE A 542 12.56 27.66 -19.31
C ILE A 542 11.64 28.70 -18.67
N VAL A 543 11.13 28.34 -17.50
CA VAL A 543 10.21 29.16 -16.72
C VAL A 543 10.83 29.49 -15.37
N MET A 544 10.93 30.78 -15.07
CA MET A 544 11.22 31.25 -13.72
C MET A 544 9.94 31.18 -12.89
N VAL A 545 9.94 30.31 -11.90
CA VAL A 545 8.77 30.05 -11.09
C VAL A 545 8.65 31.13 -10.01
N THR A 546 7.53 31.84 -9.99
CA THR A 546 7.26 32.91 -9.01
C THR A 546 6.48 32.39 -7.81
N GLU A 547 5.65 31.36 -8.02
CA GLU A 547 4.82 30.73 -6.99
C GLU A 547 4.81 29.21 -7.20
N VAL A 548 4.92 28.44 -6.12
CA VAL A 548 4.65 27.00 -6.13
C VAL A 548 3.30 26.76 -5.47
N LEU A 549 2.37 26.16 -6.21
CA LEU A 549 1.13 25.59 -5.73
C LEU A 549 1.46 24.18 -5.22
N ASP A 550 1.57 24.04 -3.90
CA ASP A 550 1.78 22.77 -3.24
C ASP A 550 0.43 22.05 -3.09
N LEU A 551 0.27 21.00 -3.91
CA LEU A 551 -0.87 20.09 -3.91
C LEU A 551 -0.54 18.76 -3.20
N GLN A 552 0.63 18.67 -2.56
CA GLN A 552 1.02 17.56 -1.70
C GLN A 552 0.44 17.75 -0.30
N TYR A 553 0.31 19.01 0.13
CA TYR A 553 -0.22 19.39 1.43
C TYR A 553 -1.28 20.49 1.31
N SER A 554 -2.45 20.26 1.91
CA SER A 554 -3.53 21.26 1.97
C SER A 554 -3.17 22.44 2.88
N ALA A 555 -3.56 23.65 2.46
CA ALA A 555 -3.63 24.82 3.31
C ALA A 555 -4.81 24.70 4.31
N ALA A 556 -4.84 25.60 5.29
CA ALA A 556 -5.86 25.61 6.35
C ALA A 556 -7.30 25.81 5.82
N ASP A 557 -7.45 26.43 4.65
CA ASP A 557 -8.73 26.64 3.95
C ASP A 557 -9.13 25.45 3.06
N GLY A 558 -8.35 24.37 3.08
CA GLY A 558 -8.56 23.18 2.25
C GLY A 558 -8.06 23.34 0.81
N GLY A 559 -7.57 24.52 0.41
CA GLY A 559 -6.96 24.76 -0.90
C GLY A 559 -5.50 24.27 -0.99
N PRO A 560 -4.86 24.36 -2.16
CA PRO A 560 -3.43 24.12 -2.27
C PRO A 560 -2.65 25.19 -1.51
N ALA A 561 -1.61 24.79 -0.79
CA ALA A 561 -0.72 25.76 -0.16
C ALA A 561 0.07 26.54 -1.22
N ARG A 562 0.28 27.83 -1.01
CA ARG A 562 0.96 28.72 -1.94
C ARG A 562 2.29 29.16 -1.35
N LEU A 563 3.39 28.81 -2.02
CA LEU A 563 4.75 29.09 -1.58
C LEU A 563 5.40 30.10 -2.50
N CYS A 564 6.01 31.14 -1.92
CA CYS A 564 6.84 32.10 -2.67
C CYS A 564 8.10 31.38 -3.17
N ALA A 565 8.25 31.27 -4.49
CA ALA A 565 9.25 30.40 -5.10
C ALA A 565 10.58 31.10 -5.36
N THR A 566 10.54 32.23 -6.07
CA THR A 566 11.73 33.03 -6.40
C THR A 566 11.63 34.41 -5.75
N GLU A 567 12.72 34.85 -5.12
CA GLU A 567 12.79 36.19 -4.52
C GLU A 567 12.44 37.31 -5.50
N ILE A 568 11.62 38.27 -5.05
CA ILE A 568 11.15 39.39 -5.89
C ILE A 568 12.34 40.19 -6.42
N GLY A 569 13.32 40.52 -5.57
CA GLY A 569 14.50 41.28 -5.95
C GLY A 569 15.37 40.56 -7.00
N LEU A 570 15.46 39.23 -6.93
CA LEU A 570 16.17 38.43 -7.92
C LEU A 570 15.41 38.39 -9.25
N ALA A 571 14.09 38.19 -9.20
CA ALA A 571 13.25 38.18 -10.39
C ALA A 571 13.34 39.51 -11.17
N GLU A 572 13.38 40.64 -10.46
CA GLU A 572 13.60 41.96 -11.06
C GLU A 572 15.01 42.14 -11.63
N ALA A 573 16.04 41.67 -10.91
CA ALA A 573 17.43 41.72 -11.37
C ALA A 573 17.62 40.95 -12.68
N LEU A 574 17.00 39.77 -12.80
CA LEU A 574 17.01 38.95 -14.02
C LEU A 574 16.29 39.62 -15.20
N GLU A 575 15.17 40.30 -14.95
CA GLU A 575 14.49 41.09 -15.97
C GLU A 575 15.35 42.27 -16.46
N ARG A 576 15.96 43.02 -15.53
CA ARG A 576 16.86 44.13 -15.87
C ARG A 576 18.10 43.66 -16.62
N GLY A 577 18.61 42.47 -16.28
CA GLY A 577 19.75 41.83 -16.95
C GLY A 577 19.44 41.32 -18.36
N GLY A 578 18.19 41.43 -18.84
CA GLY A 578 17.81 41.04 -20.19
C GLY A 578 17.71 39.52 -20.40
N ALA A 579 17.62 38.72 -19.33
CA ALA A 579 17.54 37.26 -19.43
C ALA A 579 16.23 36.77 -20.08
N GLY A 580 15.19 37.61 -20.11
CA GLY A 580 13.95 37.35 -20.86
C GLY A 580 13.18 36.10 -20.43
N LEU A 581 13.38 35.62 -19.20
CA LEU A 581 12.78 34.38 -18.70
C LEU A 581 11.27 34.53 -18.52
N ARG A 582 10.51 33.55 -19.04
CA ARG A 582 9.07 33.47 -18.82
C ARG A 582 8.80 33.26 -17.32
N LYS A 583 8.02 34.13 -16.70
CA LYS A 583 7.54 33.95 -15.31
C LYS A 583 6.30 33.05 -15.28
N GLY A 584 6.10 32.25 -14.25
CA GLY A 584 4.88 31.45 -14.09
C GLY A 584 4.73 30.78 -12.73
N ALA A 585 3.54 30.24 -12.44
CA ALA A 585 3.32 29.38 -11.28
C ALA A 585 3.66 27.93 -11.60
N HIS A 586 4.07 27.15 -10.60
CA HIS A 586 4.37 25.73 -10.71
C HIS A 586 3.46 24.92 -9.79
N ALA A 587 2.89 23.82 -10.27
CA ALA A 587 2.14 22.89 -9.45
C ALA A 587 3.04 21.73 -9.01
N SER A 588 3.18 21.53 -7.69
CA SER A 588 3.90 20.40 -7.11
C SER A 588 2.89 19.34 -6.67
N LEU A 589 2.91 18.17 -7.30
CA LEU A 589 1.99 17.05 -7.02
C LEU A 589 2.69 15.92 -6.25
N PRO A 590 1.95 15.01 -5.58
CA PRO A 590 2.60 13.94 -4.81
C PRO A 590 3.37 12.91 -5.64
N GLY A 591 3.11 12.80 -6.96
CA GLY A 591 3.76 11.81 -7.81
C GLY A 591 3.41 10.35 -7.47
N PRO A 592 4.02 9.36 -8.16
CA PRO A 592 4.96 9.46 -9.28
C PRO A 592 4.26 9.34 -10.65
N GLN A 593 3.05 9.89 -10.78
CA GLN A 593 2.27 9.85 -12.02
C GLN A 593 2.44 11.16 -12.82
N TYR A 594 2.46 11.05 -14.15
CA TYR A 594 2.31 12.20 -15.04
C TYR A 594 0.83 12.58 -15.19
N GLU A 595 0.57 13.85 -15.46
CA GLU A 595 -0.77 14.41 -15.44
C GLU A 595 -1.56 14.08 -16.71
N THR A 596 -2.82 13.69 -16.53
CA THR A 596 -3.76 13.52 -17.65
C THR A 596 -4.15 14.88 -18.26
N PRO A 597 -4.68 14.93 -19.49
CA PRO A 597 -5.18 16.17 -20.08
C PRO A 597 -6.25 16.89 -19.23
N ALA A 598 -7.06 16.15 -18.47
CA ALA A 598 -8.06 16.72 -17.58
C ALA A 598 -7.42 17.34 -16.33
N GLU A 599 -6.43 16.67 -15.73
CA GLU A 599 -5.66 17.20 -14.61
C GLU A 599 -4.88 18.45 -15.04
N LEU A 600 -4.23 18.42 -16.21
CA LEU A 600 -3.59 19.60 -16.81
C LEU A 600 -4.59 20.77 -17.00
N ALA A 601 -5.82 20.49 -17.42
CA ALA A 601 -6.85 21.52 -17.54
C ALA A 601 -7.26 22.11 -16.18
N VAL A 602 -7.33 21.29 -15.12
CA VAL A 602 -7.57 21.75 -13.74
C VAL A 602 -6.40 22.61 -13.25
N LEU A 603 -5.16 22.17 -13.46
CA LEU A 603 -3.97 22.92 -13.07
C LEU A 603 -3.89 24.27 -13.82
N LEU A 604 -4.25 24.29 -15.10
CA LEU A 604 -4.36 25.52 -15.88
C LEU A 604 -5.42 26.45 -15.29
N ALA A 605 -6.56 25.91 -14.84
CA ALA A 605 -7.60 26.68 -14.16
C ALA A 605 -7.14 27.23 -12.79
N LEU A 606 -6.18 26.57 -12.14
CA LEU A 606 -5.48 27.05 -10.95
C LEU A 606 -4.35 28.04 -11.27
N ALA A 607 -4.21 28.45 -12.54
CA ALA A 607 -3.16 29.34 -13.06
C ALA A 607 -1.73 28.76 -13.00
N ALA A 608 -1.58 27.44 -12.85
CA ALA A 608 -0.28 26.78 -13.00
C ALA A 608 0.21 26.89 -14.46
N SER A 609 1.48 27.22 -14.62
CA SER A 609 2.16 27.23 -15.93
C SER A 609 2.93 25.94 -16.18
N THR A 610 3.50 25.35 -15.12
CA THR A 610 4.28 24.11 -15.17
C THR A 610 3.86 23.18 -14.05
N VAL A 611 4.17 21.89 -14.17
CA VAL A 611 3.84 20.87 -13.15
C VAL A 611 4.97 19.86 -13.01
N SER A 612 5.24 19.42 -11.79
CA SER A 612 6.10 18.27 -11.49
C SER A 612 5.79 17.69 -10.11
N MET A 613 6.54 16.66 -9.69
CA MET A 613 6.44 16.09 -8.33
C MET A 613 7.32 16.81 -7.29
N SER A 614 7.88 17.95 -7.67
CA SER A 614 8.82 18.78 -6.90
C SER A 614 8.50 20.27 -7.20
N PRO A 615 9.10 21.26 -6.53
CA PRO A 615 10.06 21.16 -5.45
C PRO A 615 9.46 21.64 -4.12
N ALA A 616 8.17 21.39 -3.86
CA ALA A 616 7.48 21.97 -2.70
C ALA A 616 8.14 21.62 -1.36
N ALA A 617 8.56 20.36 -1.17
CA ALA A 617 9.22 19.92 0.05
C ALA A 617 10.53 20.68 0.28
N GLU A 618 11.38 20.77 -0.74
CA GLU A 618 12.69 21.43 -0.70
C GLU A 618 12.54 22.94 -0.55
N LEU A 619 11.54 23.53 -1.22
CA LEU A 619 11.23 24.95 -1.09
C LEU A 619 10.81 25.27 0.35
N ARG A 620 9.96 24.44 0.98
CA ARG A 620 9.59 24.61 2.39
C ARG A 620 10.82 24.60 3.29
N ALA A 621 11.69 23.61 3.15
CA ALA A 621 12.93 23.55 3.92
C ALA A 621 13.81 24.78 3.68
N ALA A 622 13.97 25.22 2.43
CA ALA A 622 14.78 26.38 2.12
C ALA A 622 14.23 27.67 2.74
N ARG A 623 12.89 27.80 2.82
CA ARG A 623 12.22 28.93 3.49
C ARG A 623 12.36 28.86 4.99
N ASP A 624 12.18 27.70 5.60
CA ASP A 624 12.38 27.49 7.04
C ASP A 624 13.82 27.86 7.47
N GLU A 625 14.81 27.57 6.61
CA GLU A 625 16.23 27.85 6.84
C GLU A 625 16.69 29.23 6.35
N CYS A 626 15.75 30.09 5.91
CA CYS A 626 16.02 31.45 5.43
C CYS A 626 17.07 31.53 4.29
N LEU A 627 17.02 30.60 3.34
CA LEU A 627 17.85 30.64 2.13
C LEU A 627 17.28 31.60 1.08
N ASP A 628 18.16 32.20 0.28
CA ASP A 628 17.79 32.94 -0.93
C ASP A 628 17.52 31.92 -2.05
N VAL A 629 16.25 31.80 -2.47
CA VAL A 629 15.82 30.74 -3.39
C VAL A 629 15.44 31.28 -4.77
N ALA A 630 15.84 30.54 -5.81
CA ALA A 630 15.32 30.64 -7.16
C ALA A 630 14.78 29.29 -7.61
N VAL A 631 13.57 29.25 -8.18
CA VAL A 631 12.98 28.02 -8.73
C VAL A 631 12.90 28.14 -10.25
N ILE A 632 13.54 27.20 -10.95
CA ILE A 632 13.64 27.16 -12.42
C ILE A 632 13.00 25.88 -12.93
N ALA A 633 11.84 26.02 -13.59
CA ALA A 633 11.18 24.91 -14.25
C ALA A 633 11.66 24.79 -15.70
N VAL A 634 12.19 23.62 -16.04
CA VAL A 634 12.58 23.25 -17.40
C VAL A 634 11.46 22.39 -17.97
N VAL A 635 10.78 22.90 -19.00
CA VAL A 635 9.70 22.16 -19.65
C VAL A 635 10.32 21.07 -20.51
N VAL A 636 10.04 19.81 -20.20
CA VAL A 636 10.63 18.64 -20.88
C VAL A 636 9.58 17.86 -21.67
N ASN A 637 8.30 18.03 -21.34
CA ASN A 637 7.16 17.45 -22.03
C ASN A 637 5.96 18.42 -22.04
N SER A 638 4.99 18.18 -22.92
CA SER A 638 3.70 18.89 -22.96
C SER A 638 2.59 17.88 -23.30
N GLY A 639 1.76 17.52 -22.33
CA GLY A 639 0.72 16.48 -22.48
C GLY A 639 1.17 15.08 -22.04
N ASP A 640 0.47 14.05 -22.55
CA ASP A 640 0.78 12.64 -22.28
C ASP A 640 2.25 12.33 -22.61
N THR A 641 2.98 11.77 -21.66
CA THR A 641 4.43 11.56 -21.75
C THR A 641 4.86 10.26 -21.07
N THR A 642 6.07 9.78 -21.38
CA THR A 642 6.76 8.75 -20.62
C THR A 642 7.99 9.32 -19.89
N HIS A 643 8.56 8.54 -18.97
CA HIS A 643 9.80 8.92 -18.29
C HIS A 643 11.00 9.00 -19.24
N ALA A 644 11.04 8.16 -20.27
CA ALA A 644 12.08 8.21 -21.30
C ALA A 644 12.03 9.54 -22.07
N ASP A 645 10.84 10.02 -22.42
CA ASP A 645 10.64 11.31 -23.09
C ASP A 645 11.11 12.48 -22.22
N VAL A 646 10.90 12.38 -20.90
CA VAL A 646 11.41 13.37 -19.93
C VAL A 646 12.93 13.42 -19.93
N LEU A 647 13.62 12.28 -19.92
CA LEU A 647 15.08 12.23 -19.96
C LEU A 647 15.63 12.81 -21.27
N GLU A 648 14.98 12.50 -22.40
CA GLU A 648 15.38 13.06 -23.70
C GLU A 648 15.14 14.57 -23.77
N GLY A 649 13.99 15.05 -23.28
CA GLY A 649 13.66 16.47 -23.18
C GLY A 649 14.64 17.24 -22.30
N SER A 650 15.01 16.66 -21.15
CA SER A 650 16.03 17.20 -20.23
C SER A 650 17.39 17.35 -20.90
N ALA A 651 17.83 16.35 -21.67
CA ALA A 651 19.09 16.41 -22.39
C ALA A 651 19.13 17.58 -23.38
N ARG A 652 18.04 17.81 -24.13
CA ARG A 652 17.93 18.92 -25.10
C ARG A 652 17.96 20.31 -24.45
N ALA A 653 17.54 20.42 -23.18
CA ALA A 653 17.47 21.69 -22.46
C ALA A 653 18.76 22.04 -21.67
N SER A 654 19.79 21.18 -21.71
CA SER A 654 20.97 21.31 -20.84
C SER A 654 21.77 22.61 -21.05
N ASP A 655 21.92 23.06 -22.30
CA ASP A 655 22.63 24.31 -22.61
C ASP A 655 21.87 25.55 -22.13
N SER A 656 20.57 25.60 -22.40
CA SER A 656 19.70 26.68 -21.96
C SER A 656 19.60 26.73 -20.43
N LEU A 657 19.56 25.57 -19.77
CA LEU A 657 19.60 25.48 -18.31
C LEU A 657 20.92 26.05 -17.78
N ARG A 658 22.07 25.65 -18.34
CA ARG A 658 23.37 26.17 -17.92
C ARG A 658 23.45 27.69 -18.02
N GLN A 659 23.01 28.27 -19.15
CA GLN A 659 22.97 29.72 -19.34
C GLN A 659 22.06 30.40 -18.31
N THR A 660 20.90 29.80 -18.03
CA THR A 660 19.96 30.31 -17.03
C THR A 660 20.57 30.28 -15.63
N LEU A 661 21.19 29.17 -15.23
CA LEU A 661 21.83 29.04 -13.93
C LEU A 661 22.96 30.07 -13.74
N ALA A 662 23.75 30.33 -14.79
CA ALA A 662 24.78 31.37 -14.77
C ALA A 662 24.17 32.78 -14.63
N ALA A 663 23.08 33.07 -15.34
CA ALA A 663 22.37 34.34 -15.23
C ALA A 663 21.78 34.57 -13.83
N VAL A 664 21.19 33.54 -13.22
CA VAL A 664 20.67 33.57 -11.84
C VAL A 664 21.81 33.83 -10.85
N ALA A 665 22.92 33.10 -10.97
CA ALA A 665 24.09 33.28 -10.13
C ALA A 665 24.68 34.70 -10.23
N ALA A 666 24.71 35.27 -11.44
CA ALA A 666 25.19 36.64 -11.66
C ALA A 666 24.22 37.70 -11.09
N ALA A 667 22.91 37.48 -11.23
CA ALA A 667 21.89 38.42 -10.78
C ALA A 667 21.89 38.62 -9.25
N TRP A 668 22.19 37.56 -8.47
CA TRP A 668 22.31 37.67 -7.02
C TRP A 668 23.41 38.63 -6.55
N GLU A 669 24.51 38.79 -7.28
CA GLU A 669 25.54 39.80 -6.93
C GLU A 669 25.04 41.23 -7.16
N THR A 670 24.28 41.43 -8.23
CA THR A 670 23.73 42.75 -8.57
C THR A 670 22.57 43.15 -7.67
N ALA A 671 21.86 42.17 -7.10
CA ALA A 671 20.78 42.39 -6.15
C ALA A 671 21.30 42.81 -4.77
N SER A 672 22.49 42.34 -4.35
CA SER A 672 23.12 42.72 -3.07
C SER A 672 23.76 44.13 -3.06
N LEU A 673 23.75 44.84 -4.19
CA LEU A 673 24.29 46.20 -4.33
C LEU A 673 23.24 47.31 -4.12
N TYR A 674 22.01 46.94 -3.75
CA TYR A 674 20.88 47.83 -3.45
C TYR A 674 20.18 47.37 -2.17
#